data_AF-A0A0A1U917-F1
#
_entry.id   AF-A0A0A1U917-F1
#
_cell.length_a   1.000
_cell.length_b   1.000
_cell.length_c   1.000
_cell.angle_alpha   90.00
_cell.angle_beta   90.00
_cell.angle_gamma   90.00
#
_symmetry.space_group_name_H-M   'P 1'
#
loop_
_entity.id
_entity.type
_entity.pdbx_description
1 polymer ?
#
loop_
_entity_poly.entity_id
_entity_poly.type
_entity_poly.pdbx_seq_one_letter_code
_entity_poly.pdbx_strand_id
1 'polypeptide(L)'
;MSCLTSRDIFQISKYFKNTSDFFNIEMVCKKCRENNTNFISNPIPLTPQNLKIFAYIKTFNVYTTYYFKEAISFFSNKKLLKVNYMYPTTYTSFYNNKNKKWIYSNVEFTAQDFATFGLPIPNKVKSLGKMCFSQNLTITELVIPNNIQRIWESCFKGCENLVNITLSNNLTYIGNGCFEDCQKLETIKFTQNVIFLGEKCFKNCFKLKEVILPPFINMLGTETFDGCYSMSNIVIGNSVTSIGSNCFAGCKQLKSIELPQSVYFINDKCFKNCFRLQRVVLPKFLKKLGKEVFENCLKLSNITLPNSVSSMGEYCFKNCDLLKEAVLSSALTAIPSYCYYNCKNLRCVYIPQNVKLLGNVPFKKCPKLRSVFFDGDVIEFGDICECESVYVINDKCKNLAGEFKRKKQKYKVYSQADNETKATIERLRRQTDYNEMLYRTHLTQNEFFEVSKYFKSVQDYINSEFVCKTFRNNNERFNANPIPYDKTSWKVFKRITNVNVYDEMHFNVKFKYYLLNKMVTIWYEVDNATVVNNHNKNWKYKNVKYTKEDRVMYNGTMSEGVHSLGEDCFEQVASICKFVIPSTISRIGNSCFSSCTNLCTIRLSDNLTSIGDYCFCGCKKLETIALSSRTCYIGKGCFKDCSQLNEVVLPKYLPELQNEVFSNCSNLRGIELPQTLQTIGERCFENCRSITEIAFPKNVQNVFQNAFSGCQKLELMYFTTTMTSVEKNSFVMCPNIKNVVFEENDNTISLVFDNVFPTTFWVGKTNKKLLCETKNNVKEISDAPKKVLERVEKYRSLFNYTKEDLIENTQVKNDQHKVDSGLEEQKESDFSIEEQIEEKQNAIAKFSLYIEIPIPLE
;
A
#
# COMPACT_ATOMS: atom_id res chain seq x y z
N MET A 1 -26.95 -28.92 2.02
CA MET A 1 -25.83 -29.57 1.30
C MET A 1 -26.08 -29.43 -0.19
N SER A 2 -25.38 -28.51 -0.87
CA SER A 2 -25.51 -28.33 -2.32
C SER A 2 -24.83 -29.49 -3.06
N CYS A 3 -25.55 -30.20 -3.93
CA CYS A 3 -24.97 -31.23 -4.77
C CYS A 3 -24.07 -30.61 -5.85
N LEU A 4 -22.90 -31.20 -6.11
CA LEU A 4 -22.05 -30.87 -7.26
C LEU A 4 -22.81 -31.12 -8.57
N THR A 5 -22.88 -30.10 -9.43
CA THR A 5 -23.47 -30.19 -10.77
C THR A 5 -22.42 -30.62 -11.81
N SER A 6 -22.84 -31.04 -13.01
CA SER A 6 -21.92 -31.34 -14.13
C SER A 6 -21.02 -30.14 -14.50
N ARG A 7 -21.48 -28.90 -14.25
CA ARG A 7 -20.69 -27.67 -14.45
C ARG A 7 -19.59 -27.52 -13.39
N ASP A 8 -19.87 -27.92 -12.15
CA ASP A 8 -18.89 -27.88 -11.05
C ASP A 8 -17.79 -28.92 -11.28
N ILE A 9 -18.16 -30.12 -11.77
CA ILE A 9 -17.20 -31.16 -12.13
C ILE A 9 -16.27 -30.69 -13.25
N PHE A 10 -16.78 -29.98 -14.27
CA PHE A 10 -15.94 -29.41 -15.32
C PHE A 10 -14.92 -28.40 -14.76
N GLN A 11 -15.34 -27.53 -13.83
CA GLN A 11 -14.42 -26.55 -13.22
C GLN A 11 -13.35 -27.21 -12.35
N ILE A 12 -13.72 -28.23 -11.58
CA ILE A 12 -12.80 -28.95 -10.70
C ILE A 12 -11.85 -29.85 -11.52
N SER A 13 -12.31 -30.39 -12.66
CA SER A 13 -11.52 -31.32 -13.49
C SER A 13 -10.22 -30.74 -14.05
N LYS A 14 -10.09 -29.41 -14.11
CA LYS A 14 -8.85 -28.71 -14.49
C LYS A 14 -7.72 -28.92 -13.49
N TYR A 15 -8.04 -29.33 -12.26
CA TYR A 15 -7.06 -29.62 -11.20
C TYR A 15 -6.70 -31.10 -11.11
N PHE A 16 -7.32 -31.96 -11.93
CA PHE A 16 -6.98 -33.38 -11.96
C PHE A 16 -5.64 -33.57 -12.64
N LYS A 17 -4.83 -34.48 -12.09
CA LYS A 17 -3.50 -34.76 -12.61
C LYS A 17 -3.55 -35.96 -13.54
N ASN A 18 -4.38 -36.96 -13.20
CA ASN A 18 -4.38 -38.25 -13.86
C ASN A 18 -5.81 -38.67 -14.24
N THR A 19 -5.89 -39.60 -15.18
CA THR A 19 -7.17 -40.16 -15.63
C THR A 19 -7.93 -40.92 -14.53
N SER A 20 -7.23 -41.48 -13.55
CA SER A 20 -7.80 -42.12 -12.36
C SER A 20 -8.70 -41.18 -11.54
N ASP A 21 -8.41 -39.89 -11.53
CA ASP A 21 -9.15 -38.90 -10.74
C ASP A 21 -10.61 -38.77 -11.22
N PHE A 22 -10.84 -38.95 -12.53
CA PHE A 22 -12.17 -38.95 -13.14
C PHE A 22 -12.98 -40.19 -12.73
N PHE A 23 -12.34 -41.36 -12.73
CA PHE A 23 -12.98 -42.61 -12.31
C PHE A 23 -13.28 -42.62 -10.80
N ASN A 24 -12.38 -42.06 -9.98
CA ASN A 24 -12.57 -41.96 -8.54
C ASN A 24 -13.80 -41.10 -8.18
N ILE A 25 -14.05 -40.01 -8.92
CA ILE A 25 -15.25 -39.17 -8.71
C ILE A 25 -16.53 -39.87 -9.14
N GLU A 26 -16.53 -40.63 -10.23
CA GLU A 26 -17.69 -41.46 -10.63
C GLU A 26 -17.98 -42.57 -9.62
N MET A 27 -16.94 -43.11 -8.97
CA MET A 27 -17.09 -44.13 -7.92
C MET A 27 -17.69 -43.55 -6.63
N VAL A 28 -17.30 -42.34 -6.25
CA VAL A 28 -17.76 -41.69 -5.00
C VAL A 28 -19.12 -41.00 -5.18
N CYS A 29 -19.46 -40.52 -6.37
CA CYS A 29 -20.71 -39.83 -6.64
C CYS A 29 -21.50 -40.48 -7.78
N LYS A 30 -22.59 -41.20 -7.44
CA LYS A 30 -23.46 -41.87 -8.43
C LYS A 30 -24.08 -40.91 -9.46
N LYS A 31 -24.29 -39.62 -9.12
CA LYS A 31 -24.74 -38.57 -10.05
C LYS A 31 -23.66 -38.12 -11.05
N CYS A 32 -22.41 -38.50 -10.83
CA CYS A 32 -21.31 -38.22 -11.75
C CYS A 32 -21.12 -39.28 -12.83
N ARG A 33 -21.80 -40.44 -12.73
CA ARG A 33 -21.73 -41.50 -13.74
C ARG A 33 -22.16 -40.96 -15.10
N GLU A 34 -21.39 -41.28 -16.13
CA GLU A 34 -21.61 -40.88 -17.54
C GLU A 34 -21.31 -39.41 -17.87
N ASN A 35 -20.92 -38.57 -16.89
CA ASN A 35 -20.56 -37.16 -17.15
C ASN A 35 -19.32 -37.01 -18.05
N ASN A 36 -18.49 -38.05 -18.18
CA ASN A 36 -17.33 -38.05 -19.08
C ASN A 36 -17.71 -37.83 -20.56
N THR A 37 -18.94 -38.14 -20.97
CA THR A 37 -19.43 -37.87 -22.34
C THR A 37 -19.81 -36.40 -22.57
N ASN A 38 -20.01 -35.62 -21.51
CA ASN A 38 -20.42 -34.21 -21.56
C ASN A 38 -19.25 -33.22 -21.69
N PHE A 39 -18.00 -33.69 -21.66
CA PHE A 39 -16.84 -32.82 -21.87
C PHE A 39 -16.83 -32.29 -23.30
N ILE A 40 -17.04 -30.98 -23.45
CA ILE A 40 -16.89 -30.28 -24.73
C ILE A 40 -15.43 -30.00 -25.09
N SER A 41 -14.51 -30.11 -24.12
CA SER A 41 -13.06 -30.00 -24.28
C SER A 41 -12.30 -30.84 -23.26
N ASN A 42 -11.09 -31.30 -23.59
CA ASN A 42 -10.26 -32.05 -22.64
C ASN A 42 -9.61 -31.13 -21.58
N PRO A 43 -9.79 -31.41 -20.29
CA PRO A 43 -9.20 -30.63 -19.19
C PRO A 43 -7.74 -31.00 -18.91
N ILE A 44 -7.29 -32.19 -19.33
CA ILE A 44 -5.93 -32.71 -19.13
C ILE A 44 -5.29 -33.12 -20.46
N PRO A 45 -3.95 -33.33 -20.52
CA PRO A 45 -3.29 -33.88 -21.70
C PRO A 45 -3.88 -35.22 -22.15
N LEU A 46 -4.15 -35.35 -23.45
CA LEU A 46 -4.63 -36.61 -24.02
C LEU A 46 -3.45 -37.56 -24.24
N THR A 47 -3.66 -38.82 -23.87
CA THR A 47 -2.72 -39.94 -24.05
C THR A 47 -3.47 -41.09 -24.71
N PRO A 48 -2.78 -42.06 -25.34
CA PRO A 48 -3.43 -43.24 -25.93
C PRO A 48 -4.38 -43.97 -24.97
N GLN A 49 -4.09 -43.92 -23.67
CA GLN A 49 -4.88 -44.58 -22.61
C GLN A 49 -6.18 -43.85 -22.26
N ASN A 50 -6.26 -42.53 -22.45
CA ASN A 50 -7.40 -41.71 -22.01
C ASN A 50 -8.22 -41.10 -23.17
N LEU A 51 -7.78 -41.25 -24.42
CA LEU A 51 -8.48 -40.72 -25.61
C LEU A 51 -9.96 -41.13 -25.69
N LYS A 52 -10.30 -42.35 -25.25
CA LYS A 52 -11.67 -42.87 -25.27
C LYS A 52 -12.59 -42.15 -24.28
N ILE A 53 -12.06 -41.60 -23.19
CA ILE A 53 -12.84 -40.87 -22.17
C ILE A 53 -13.33 -39.54 -22.74
N PHE A 54 -12.51 -38.88 -23.56
CA PHE A 54 -12.80 -37.59 -24.19
C PHE A 54 -13.24 -37.75 -25.65
N ALA A 55 -13.94 -38.85 -25.97
CA ALA A 55 -14.23 -39.25 -27.34
C ALA A 55 -15.18 -38.32 -28.13
N TYR A 56 -15.87 -37.40 -27.44
CA TYR A 56 -16.90 -36.51 -28.01
C TYR A 56 -16.57 -35.01 -27.84
N ILE A 57 -15.32 -34.66 -27.53
CA ILE A 57 -14.92 -33.26 -27.39
C ILE A 57 -15.11 -32.51 -28.72
N LYS A 58 -15.59 -31.27 -28.64
CA LYS A 58 -15.69 -30.36 -29.79
C LYS A 58 -14.43 -29.49 -29.93
N THR A 59 -13.73 -29.26 -28.83
CA THR A 59 -12.50 -28.47 -28.76
C THR A 59 -11.37 -29.32 -28.19
N PHE A 60 -10.30 -29.51 -28.96
CA PHE A 60 -9.10 -30.21 -28.50
C PHE A 60 -8.08 -29.21 -27.95
N ASN A 61 -7.85 -29.23 -26.63
CA ASN A 61 -6.80 -28.48 -25.96
C ASN A 61 -5.49 -29.29 -25.99
N VAL A 62 -4.51 -28.80 -26.75
CA VAL A 62 -3.18 -29.39 -26.89
C VAL A 62 -2.28 -28.82 -25.80
N TYR A 63 -1.96 -29.64 -24.81
CA TYR A 63 -1.04 -29.27 -23.71
C TYR A 63 0.41 -29.71 -23.97
N THR A 64 0.62 -30.65 -24.88
CA THR A 64 1.93 -31.19 -25.27
C THR A 64 1.90 -31.67 -26.72
N THR A 65 3.05 -31.66 -27.39
CA THR A 65 3.21 -32.21 -28.74
C THR A 65 3.39 -33.72 -28.76
N TYR A 66 3.71 -34.32 -27.61
CA TYR A 66 4.17 -35.72 -27.53
C TYR A 66 3.14 -36.73 -28.08
N TYR A 67 1.85 -36.52 -27.79
CA TYR A 67 0.75 -37.38 -28.26
C TYR A 67 -0.14 -36.68 -29.30
N PHE A 68 0.34 -35.61 -29.92
CA PHE A 68 -0.49 -34.78 -30.79
C PHE A 68 -0.92 -35.52 -32.05
N LYS A 69 -0.01 -36.29 -32.67
CA LYS A 69 -0.31 -37.04 -33.91
C LYS A 69 -1.35 -38.12 -33.66
N GLU A 70 -1.20 -38.86 -32.56
CA GLU A 70 -2.09 -39.92 -32.14
C GLU A 70 -3.49 -39.36 -31.82
N ALA A 71 -3.55 -38.25 -31.07
CA ALA A 71 -4.82 -37.60 -30.75
C ALA A 71 -5.52 -37.07 -32.02
N ILE A 72 -4.81 -36.35 -32.90
CA ILE A 72 -5.39 -35.85 -34.15
C ILE A 72 -5.86 -37.00 -35.06
N SER A 73 -5.08 -38.08 -35.15
CA SER A 73 -5.48 -39.29 -35.89
C SER A 73 -6.78 -39.87 -35.34
N PHE A 74 -6.90 -39.98 -34.01
CA PHE A 74 -8.13 -40.47 -33.36
C PHE A 74 -9.36 -39.59 -33.63
N PHE A 75 -9.19 -38.27 -33.73
CA PHE A 75 -10.30 -37.33 -33.97
C PHE A 75 -10.53 -36.97 -35.44
N SER A 76 -9.69 -37.45 -36.37
CA SER A 76 -9.75 -37.13 -37.80
C SER A 76 -11.14 -37.37 -38.42
N ASN A 77 -11.84 -38.43 -37.97
CA ASN A 77 -13.18 -38.79 -38.43
C ASN A 77 -14.33 -38.20 -37.58
N LYS A 78 -14.04 -37.41 -36.54
CA LYS A 78 -15.01 -36.98 -35.51
C LYS A 78 -15.42 -35.49 -35.55
N LYS A 79 -15.11 -34.77 -36.64
CA LYS A 79 -15.45 -33.33 -36.86
C LYS A 79 -15.12 -32.43 -35.64
N LEU A 80 -13.84 -32.37 -35.25
CA LEU A 80 -13.39 -31.33 -34.32
C LEU A 80 -13.73 -29.93 -34.87
N LEU A 81 -14.38 -29.11 -34.04
CA LEU A 81 -14.73 -27.73 -34.41
C LEU A 81 -13.53 -26.79 -34.22
N LYS A 82 -12.68 -27.08 -33.23
CA LYS A 82 -11.60 -26.18 -32.80
C LYS A 82 -10.43 -26.94 -32.16
N VAL A 83 -9.21 -26.47 -32.41
CA VAL A 83 -7.98 -26.95 -31.74
C VAL A 83 -7.33 -25.77 -31.02
N ASN A 84 -7.06 -25.89 -29.73
CA ASN A 84 -6.42 -24.86 -28.92
C ASN A 84 -5.01 -25.31 -28.51
N TYR A 85 -3.98 -24.61 -28.95
CA TYR A 85 -2.61 -24.80 -28.46
C TYR A 85 -2.45 -24.07 -27.14
N MET A 86 -2.33 -24.84 -26.06
CA MET A 86 -2.22 -24.33 -24.68
C MET A 86 -0.76 -24.15 -24.24
N TYR A 87 0.20 -24.77 -24.94
CA TYR A 87 1.63 -24.63 -24.69
C TYR A 87 2.27 -23.49 -25.53
N PRO A 88 3.43 -22.93 -25.12
CA PRO A 88 4.11 -21.86 -25.87
C PRO A 88 4.49 -22.30 -27.29
N THR A 89 4.15 -21.50 -28.30
CA THR A 89 4.45 -21.77 -29.73
C THR A 89 5.22 -20.59 -30.31
N THR A 90 6.32 -20.82 -31.04
CA THR A 90 7.09 -19.73 -31.67
C THR A 90 6.30 -19.01 -32.76
N TYR A 91 6.62 -17.74 -33.01
CA TYR A 91 5.91 -16.95 -34.02
C TYR A 91 6.09 -17.52 -35.43
N THR A 92 7.29 -17.99 -35.79
CA THR A 92 7.54 -18.71 -37.06
C THR A 92 6.60 -19.92 -37.22
N SER A 93 6.46 -20.75 -36.17
CA SER A 93 5.59 -21.93 -36.22
C SER A 93 4.12 -21.54 -36.38
N PHE A 94 3.68 -20.49 -35.70
CA PHE A 94 2.35 -19.91 -35.86
C PHE A 94 2.14 -19.36 -37.28
N TYR A 95 3.12 -18.63 -37.81
CA TYR A 95 3.05 -17.99 -39.13
C TYR A 95 2.97 -19.02 -40.27
N ASN A 96 3.69 -20.14 -40.15
CA ASN A 96 3.70 -21.21 -41.15
C ASN A 96 2.44 -22.09 -41.11
N ASN A 97 1.81 -22.26 -39.95
CA ASN A 97 0.65 -23.14 -39.75
C ASN A 97 -0.69 -22.38 -39.73
N LYS A 98 -0.98 -21.57 -40.77
CA LYS A 98 -2.22 -20.78 -40.89
C LYS A 98 -3.46 -21.64 -41.15
N ASN A 99 -3.92 -22.40 -40.16
CA ASN A 99 -5.24 -23.05 -40.18
C ASN A 99 -6.26 -22.22 -39.39
N LYS A 100 -7.32 -21.74 -40.05
CA LYS A 100 -8.37 -20.90 -39.44
C LYS A 100 -9.12 -21.57 -38.27
N LYS A 101 -9.02 -22.90 -38.12
CA LYS A 101 -9.66 -23.66 -37.01
C LYS A 101 -8.78 -23.76 -35.75
N TRP A 102 -7.53 -23.31 -35.81
CA TRP A 102 -6.57 -23.47 -34.71
C TRP A 102 -6.37 -22.15 -33.97
N ILE A 103 -6.43 -22.21 -32.64
CA ILE A 103 -6.20 -21.07 -31.75
C ILE A 103 -4.91 -21.31 -30.99
N TYR A 104 -3.99 -20.35 -31.10
CA TYR A 104 -2.73 -20.35 -30.39
C TYR A 104 -2.82 -19.37 -29.24
N SER A 105 -2.95 -19.89 -28.03
CA SER A 105 -3.18 -19.06 -26.84
C SER A 105 -1.92 -18.36 -26.35
N ASN A 106 -0.74 -18.95 -26.58
CA ASN A 106 0.56 -18.49 -26.10
C ASN A 106 1.59 -18.47 -27.26
N VAL A 107 1.54 -17.46 -28.12
CA VAL A 107 2.54 -17.27 -29.18
C VAL A 107 3.74 -16.51 -28.63
N GLU A 108 4.96 -17.00 -28.84
CA GLU A 108 6.20 -16.39 -28.35
C GLU A 108 7.04 -15.84 -29.51
N PHE A 109 7.63 -14.66 -29.34
CA PHE A 109 8.56 -14.07 -30.29
C PHE A 109 9.99 -14.29 -29.82
N THR A 110 10.74 -15.09 -30.56
CA THR A 110 12.09 -15.55 -30.20
C THR A 110 13.19 -14.75 -30.91
N ALA A 111 14.46 -14.97 -30.55
CA ALA A 111 15.60 -14.37 -31.27
C ALA A 111 15.63 -14.75 -32.76
N GLN A 112 15.26 -15.99 -33.09
CA GLN A 112 15.15 -16.43 -34.48
C GLN A 112 14.02 -15.70 -35.20
N ASP A 113 12.88 -15.47 -34.52
CA ASP A 113 11.78 -14.70 -35.10
C ASP A 113 12.20 -13.24 -35.36
N PHE A 114 12.93 -12.61 -34.43
CA PHE A 114 13.48 -11.27 -34.64
C PHE A 114 14.46 -11.22 -35.82
N ALA A 115 15.38 -12.18 -35.93
CA ALA A 115 16.30 -12.26 -37.06
C ALA A 115 15.59 -12.46 -38.41
N THR A 116 14.43 -13.12 -38.41
CA THR A 116 13.67 -13.43 -39.62
C THR A 116 12.69 -12.31 -40.01
N PHE A 117 11.99 -11.72 -39.05
CA PHE A 117 10.88 -10.80 -39.29
C PHE A 117 11.17 -9.35 -38.89
N GLY A 118 12.20 -9.10 -38.10
CA GLY A 118 12.53 -7.76 -37.60
C GLY A 118 11.48 -7.17 -36.68
N LEU A 119 11.43 -5.83 -36.64
CA LEU A 119 10.39 -5.04 -35.95
C LEU A 119 9.37 -4.51 -36.97
N PRO A 120 8.10 -4.26 -36.56
CA PRO A 120 7.57 -4.29 -35.20
C PRO A 120 7.17 -5.70 -34.71
N ILE A 121 7.10 -5.87 -33.38
CA ILE A 121 6.66 -7.12 -32.75
C ILE A 121 5.19 -7.41 -33.16
N PRO A 122 4.87 -8.60 -33.70
CA PRO A 122 3.51 -8.90 -34.17
C PRO A 122 2.44 -8.94 -33.07
N ASN A 123 1.24 -8.40 -33.35
CA ASN A 123 0.10 -8.31 -32.39
C ASN A 123 -0.45 -9.67 -31.89
N LYS A 124 -0.07 -10.79 -32.50
CA LYS A 124 -0.47 -12.13 -32.07
C LYS A 124 0.43 -12.72 -30.98
N VAL A 125 1.60 -12.12 -30.76
CA VAL A 125 2.56 -12.54 -29.74
C VAL A 125 2.02 -12.30 -28.33
N LYS A 126 2.34 -13.16 -27.37
CA LYS A 126 1.98 -13.05 -25.95
C LYS A 126 3.20 -13.03 -25.04
N SER A 127 4.36 -13.48 -25.50
CA SER A 127 5.62 -13.41 -24.75
C SER A 127 6.81 -13.08 -25.66
N LEU A 128 7.83 -12.44 -25.09
CA LEU A 128 9.14 -12.29 -25.72
C LEU A 128 10.09 -13.34 -25.14
N GLY A 129 10.62 -14.18 -26.02
CA GLY A 129 11.48 -15.32 -25.72
C GLY A 129 12.81 -14.93 -25.07
N LYS A 130 13.46 -15.95 -24.50
CA LYS A 130 14.80 -15.81 -23.92
C LYS A 130 15.77 -15.24 -24.95
N MET A 131 16.58 -14.26 -24.53
CA MET A 131 17.60 -13.60 -25.36
C MET A 131 17.09 -12.99 -26.69
N CYS A 132 15.79 -12.70 -26.81
CA CYS A 132 15.17 -12.28 -28.08
C CYS A 132 15.86 -11.08 -28.76
N PHE A 133 16.30 -10.10 -27.99
CA PHE A 133 17.01 -8.90 -28.44
C PHE A 133 18.42 -8.79 -27.84
N SER A 134 18.98 -9.88 -27.29
CA SER A 134 20.28 -9.84 -26.61
C SER A 134 21.39 -9.34 -27.54
N GLN A 135 22.27 -8.47 -27.01
CA GLN A 135 23.40 -7.85 -27.71
C GLN A 135 22.98 -7.00 -28.91
N ASN A 136 21.73 -6.52 -28.94
CA ASN A 136 21.28 -5.63 -30.00
C ASN A 136 21.81 -4.21 -29.76
N LEU A 137 22.73 -3.78 -30.63
CA LEU A 137 23.36 -2.46 -30.57
C LEU A 137 22.64 -1.40 -31.41
N THR A 138 21.56 -1.77 -32.13
CA THR A 138 20.86 -0.86 -33.05
C THR A 138 19.60 -0.26 -32.44
N ILE A 139 18.95 -0.96 -31.52
CA ILE A 139 17.71 -0.49 -30.87
C ILE A 139 18.06 0.57 -29.81
N THR A 140 17.61 1.80 -30.05
CA THR A 140 17.70 2.92 -29.10
C THR A 140 16.39 3.12 -28.33
N GLU A 141 15.27 2.78 -28.95
CA GLU A 141 13.94 2.82 -28.35
C GLU A 141 13.09 1.64 -28.79
N LEU A 142 12.24 1.15 -27.90
CA LEU A 142 11.31 0.06 -28.23
C LEU A 142 9.99 0.19 -27.48
N VAL A 143 8.89 0.02 -28.21
CA VAL A 143 7.54 -0.08 -27.64
C VAL A 143 7.09 -1.54 -27.66
N ILE A 144 6.92 -2.12 -26.48
CA ILE A 144 6.43 -3.50 -26.30
C ILE A 144 4.90 -3.49 -26.45
N PRO A 145 4.31 -4.23 -27.41
CA PRO A 145 2.87 -4.23 -27.63
C PRO A 145 2.07 -4.71 -26.40
N ASN A 146 0.90 -4.11 -26.15
CA ASN A 146 0.05 -4.39 -24.99
C ASN A 146 -0.47 -5.85 -24.90
N ASN A 147 -0.35 -6.65 -25.97
CA ASN A 147 -0.65 -8.08 -25.95
C ASN A 147 0.41 -8.93 -25.23
N ILE A 148 1.61 -8.40 -24.97
CA ILE A 148 2.69 -9.11 -24.30
C ILE A 148 2.42 -9.21 -22.79
N GLN A 149 2.49 -10.43 -22.26
CA GLN A 149 2.27 -10.75 -20.85
C GLN A 149 3.55 -11.14 -20.12
N ARG A 150 4.58 -11.58 -20.85
CA ARG A 150 5.85 -12.06 -20.27
C ARG A 150 7.04 -11.64 -21.14
N ILE A 151 8.13 -11.27 -20.49
CA ILE A 151 9.45 -11.06 -21.11
C ILE A 151 10.42 -12.00 -20.40
N TRP A 152 10.99 -12.94 -21.13
CA TRP A 152 11.84 -14.00 -20.57
C TRP A 152 13.28 -13.55 -20.34
N GLU A 153 14.11 -14.48 -19.87
CA GLU A 153 15.46 -14.21 -19.38
C GLU A 153 16.35 -13.57 -20.46
N SER A 154 17.17 -12.61 -20.03
CA SER A 154 18.17 -11.93 -20.85
C SER A 154 17.62 -11.35 -22.16
N CYS A 155 16.32 -11.06 -22.24
CA CYS A 155 15.66 -10.63 -23.47
C CYS A 155 16.34 -9.42 -24.11
N PHE A 156 16.76 -8.43 -23.32
CA PHE A 156 17.48 -7.22 -23.74
C PHE A 156 18.92 -7.15 -23.22
N LYS A 157 19.51 -8.27 -22.79
CA LYS A 157 20.86 -8.26 -22.23
C LYS A 157 21.87 -7.69 -23.23
N GLY A 158 22.67 -6.70 -22.85
CA GLY A 158 23.68 -6.06 -23.71
C GLY A 158 23.09 -5.15 -24.78
N CYS A 159 21.85 -4.68 -24.64
CA CYS A 159 21.32 -3.61 -25.49
C CYS A 159 21.90 -2.25 -25.07
N GLU A 160 23.19 -2.05 -25.26
CA GLU A 160 23.93 -0.90 -24.70
C GLU A 160 23.41 0.46 -25.19
N ASN A 161 22.79 0.50 -26.36
CA ASN A 161 22.23 1.72 -26.96
C ASN A 161 20.76 1.98 -26.60
N LEU A 162 20.08 1.06 -25.90
CA LEU A 162 18.68 1.22 -25.50
C LEU A 162 18.55 2.34 -24.45
N VAL A 163 17.90 3.43 -24.83
CA VAL A 163 17.64 4.61 -23.97
C VAL A 163 16.25 4.51 -23.33
N ASN A 164 15.24 4.13 -24.12
CA ASN A 164 13.83 4.14 -23.73
C ASN A 164 13.15 2.83 -24.08
N ILE A 165 12.42 2.25 -23.13
CA ILE A 165 11.53 1.11 -23.39
C ILE A 165 10.15 1.35 -22.77
N THR A 166 9.10 1.17 -23.57
CA THR A 166 7.72 1.18 -23.09
C THR A 166 7.25 -0.26 -22.89
N LEU A 167 6.92 -0.62 -21.66
CA LEU A 167 6.44 -1.96 -21.31
C LEU A 167 4.94 -2.12 -21.58
N SER A 168 4.51 -3.37 -21.81
CA SER A 168 3.10 -3.71 -22.01
C SER A 168 2.26 -3.55 -20.73
N ASN A 169 1.05 -3.00 -20.87
CA ASN A 169 0.05 -2.88 -19.79
C ASN A 169 -0.39 -4.23 -19.19
N ASN A 170 -0.27 -5.32 -19.95
CA ASN A 170 -0.60 -6.69 -19.50
C ASN A 170 0.61 -7.49 -19.01
N LEU A 171 1.78 -6.84 -18.88
CA LEU A 171 3.01 -7.50 -18.45
C LEU A 171 2.90 -7.93 -16.98
N THR A 172 3.18 -9.21 -16.73
CA THR A 172 3.17 -9.81 -15.39
C THR A 172 4.55 -10.30 -14.94
N TYR A 173 5.45 -10.56 -15.89
CA TYR A 173 6.71 -11.26 -15.65
C TYR A 173 7.86 -10.66 -16.45
N ILE A 174 8.95 -10.33 -15.76
CA ILE A 174 10.24 -9.92 -16.35
C ILE A 174 11.32 -10.85 -15.82
N GLY A 175 11.96 -11.61 -16.74
CA GLY A 175 12.91 -12.67 -16.41
C GLY A 175 14.27 -12.18 -15.92
N ASN A 176 15.09 -13.14 -15.50
CA ASN A 176 16.45 -12.88 -15.00
C ASN A 176 17.33 -12.22 -16.06
N GLY A 177 18.12 -11.22 -15.67
CA GLY A 177 19.06 -10.51 -16.53
C GLY A 177 18.40 -9.79 -17.71
N CYS A 178 17.08 -9.55 -17.67
CA CYS A 178 16.32 -9.06 -18.82
C CYS A 178 16.92 -7.80 -19.44
N PHE A 179 17.33 -6.82 -18.62
CA PHE A 179 17.98 -5.57 -19.04
C PHE A 179 19.44 -5.48 -18.56
N GLU A 180 20.10 -6.60 -18.29
CA GLU A 180 21.52 -6.60 -17.91
C GLU A 180 22.35 -5.90 -19.00
N ASP A 181 23.28 -5.04 -18.62
CA ASP A 181 24.14 -4.24 -19.51
C ASP A 181 23.37 -3.31 -20.48
N CYS A 182 22.14 -2.89 -20.17
CA CYS A 182 21.44 -1.80 -20.87
C CYS A 182 21.97 -0.43 -20.41
N GLN A 183 23.21 -0.12 -20.77
CA GLN A 183 24.00 0.95 -20.15
C GLN A 183 23.41 2.37 -20.31
N LYS A 184 22.69 2.63 -21.41
CA LYS A 184 22.05 3.94 -21.67
C LYS A 184 20.61 4.05 -21.18
N LEU A 185 20.01 2.99 -20.62
CA LEU A 185 18.62 3.02 -20.16
C LEU A 185 18.49 4.00 -18.99
N GLU A 186 17.73 5.09 -19.18
CA GLU A 186 17.64 6.16 -18.18
C GLU A 186 16.49 5.98 -17.19
N THR A 187 15.36 5.48 -17.67
CA THR A 187 14.13 5.29 -16.88
C THR A 187 13.44 4.00 -17.30
N ILE A 188 12.69 3.42 -16.38
CA ILE A 188 11.76 2.34 -16.70
C ILE A 188 10.45 2.53 -15.95
N LYS A 189 9.35 2.53 -16.71
CA LYS A 189 8.00 2.65 -16.16
C LYS A 189 7.37 1.27 -16.10
N PHE A 190 7.21 0.74 -14.89
CA PHE A 190 6.50 -0.50 -14.69
C PHE A 190 4.99 -0.31 -14.72
N THR A 191 4.29 -1.37 -15.10
CA THR A 191 2.83 -1.47 -14.99
C THR A 191 2.46 -2.12 -13.66
N GLN A 192 1.28 -1.83 -13.12
CA GLN A 192 0.88 -2.31 -11.79
C GLN A 192 0.76 -3.84 -11.70
N ASN A 193 0.65 -4.53 -12.84
CA ASN A 193 0.43 -5.98 -12.94
C ASN A 193 1.71 -6.82 -12.86
N VAL A 194 2.90 -6.21 -12.87
CA VAL A 194 4.16 -6.95 -12.78
C VAL A 194 4.32 -7.54 -11.38
N ILE A 195 4.27 -8.87 -11.30
CA ILE A 195 4.37 -9.65 -10.06
C ILE A 195 5.77 -10.24 -9.85
N PHE A 196 6.56 -10.37 -10.92
CA PHE A 196 7.88 -10.99 -10.88
C PHE A 196 8.92 -10.15 -11.61
N LEU A 197 10.03 -9.92 -10.92
CA LEU A 197 11.23 -9.27 -11.42
C LEU A 197 12.44 -10.17 -11.15
N GLY A 198 13.11 -10.61 -12.21
CA GLY A 198 14.21 -11.56 -12.10
C GLY A 198 15.49 -11.00 -11.49
N GLU A 199 16.39 -11.90 -11.10
CA GLU A 199 17.74 -11.55 -10.64
C GLU A 199 18.53 -10.86 -11.76
N LYS A 200 19.47 -9.97 -11.42
CA LYS A 200 20.31 -9.22 -12.38
C LYS A 200 19.52 -8.38 -13.40
N CYS A 201 18.22 -8.17 -13.20
CA CYS A 201 17.35 -7.60 -14.22
C CYS A 201 17.84 -6.25 -14.76
N PHE A 202 18.40 -5.38 -13.93
CA PHE A 202 18.98 -4.09 -14.32
C PHE A 202 20.45 -3.97 -13.97
N LYS A 203 21.16 -5.11 -13.92
CA LYS A 203 22.59 -5.09 -13.64
C LYS A 203 23.31 -4.25 -14.71
N ASN A 204 24.22 -3.37 -14.30
CA ASN A 204 24.98 -2.47 -15.15
C ASN A 204 24.15 -1.50 -16.02
N CYS A 205 22.91 -1.19 -15.63
CA CYS A 205 22.17 -0.07 -16.21
C CYS A 205 22.72 1.27 -15.68
N PHE A 206 23.90 1.67 -16.15
CA PHE A 206 24.68 2.78 -15.60
C PHE A 206 23.93 4.12 -15.53
N LYS A 207 23.02 4.36 -16.46
CA LYS A 207 22.22 5.60 -16.56
C LYS A 207 20.86 5.55 -15.88
N LEU A 208 20.44 4.42 -15.32
CA LEU A 208 19.13 4.29 -14.69
C LEU A 208 19.05 5.17 -13.42
N LYS A 209 18.19 6.19 -13.43
CA LYS A 209 18.13 7.23 -12.38
C LYS A 209 17.13 6.92 -11.28
N GLU A 210 15.95 6.46 -11.67
CA GLU A 210 14.80 6.30 -10.78
C GLU A 210 14.00 5.05 -11.13
N VAL A 211 13.56 4.35 -10.09
CA VAL A 211 12.76 3.13 -10.21
C VAL A 211 11.62 3.15 -9.20
N ILE A 212 10.39 2.96 -9.69
CA ILE A 212 9.21 2.75 -8.85
C ILE A 212 8.75 1.31 -9.08
N LEU A 213 8.91 0.46 -8.05
CA LEU A 213 8.54 -0.94 -8.15
C LEU A 213 7.00 -1.12 -8.01
N PRO A 214 6.39 -2.02 -8.81
CA PRO A 214 5.01 -2.43 -8.64
C PRO A 214 4.69 -2.95 -7.23
N PRO A 215 3.42 -2.80 -6.77
CA PRO A 215 3.03 -3.13 -5.40
C PRO A 215 2.96 -4.63 -5.09
N PHE A 216 3.08 -5.51 -6.10
CA PHE A 216 2.94 -6.97 -5.94
C PHE A 216 4.25 -7.73 -6.09
N ILE A 217 5.40 -7.05 -6.19
CA ILE A 217 6.71 -7.71 -6.23
C ILE A 217 7.04 -8.25 -4.84
N ASN A 218 7.26 -9.55 -4.72
CA ASN A 218 7.51 -10.21 -3.42
C ASN A 218 9.00 -10.28 -3.04
N MET A 219 9.91 -10.09 -4.00
CA MET A 219 11.35 -10.27 -3.82
C MET A 219 12.14 -9.38 -4.77
N LEU A 220 13.26 -8.85 -4.27
CA LEU A 220 14.33 -8.30 -5.11
C LEU A 220 15.48 -9.29 -5.12
N GLY A 221 15.75 -9.85 -6.30
CA GLY A 221 16.73 -10.90 -6.50
C GLY A 221 18.18 -10.44 -6.40
N THR A 222 19.10 -11.40 -6.45
CA THR A 222 20.55 -11.13 -6.47
C THR A 222 20.92 -10.17 -7.61
N GLU A 223 21.77 -9.16 -7.32
CA GLU A 223 22.32 -8.22 -8.31
C GLU A 223 21.27 -7.41 -9.12
N THR A 224 20.01 -7.33 -8.68
CA THR A 224 18.91 -6.73 -9.47
C THR A 224 19.22 -5.33 -9.99
N PHE A 225 19.83 -4.47 -9.17
CA PHE A 225 20.27 -3.10 -9.51
C PHE A 225 21.78 -2.91 -9.30
N ASP A 226 22.56 -3.99 -9.33
CA ASP A 226 24.02 -3.92 -9.24
C ASP A 226 24.56 -3.06 -10.39
N GLY A 227 25.45 -2.12 -10.09
CA GLY A 227 26.03 -1.24 -11.10
C GLY A 227 25.09 -0.14 -11.62
N CYS A 228 23.92 0.10 -11.05
CA CYS A 228 23.08 1.25 -11.42
C CYS A 228 23.67 2.58 -10.90
N TYR A 229 24.78 3.02 -11.50
CA TYR A 229 25.61 4.11 -11.00
C TYR A 229 24.89 5.44 -10.84
N SER A 230 23.90 5.72 -11.69
CA SER A 230 23.12 6.96 -11.66
C SER A 230 21.88 6.90 -10.76
N MET A 231 21.57 5.75 -10.15
CA MET A 231 20.36 5.57 -9.36
C MET A 231 20.39 6.49 -8.14
N SER A 232 19.43 7.41 -8.08
CA SER A 232 19.30 8.41 -7.03
C SER A 232 18.09 8.18 -6.13
N ASN A 233 17.04 7.55 -6.67
CA ASN A 233 15.82 7.23 -5.94
C ASN A 233 15.30 5.84 -6.35
N ILE A 234 14.81 5.08 -5.36
CA ILE A 234 14.06 3.85 -5.59
C ILE A 234 12.93 3.73 -4.57
N VAL A 235 11.73 3.42 -5.06
CA VAL A 235 10.56 3.12 -4.22
C VAL A 235 10.31 1.62 -4.22
N ILE A 236 10.48 0.98 -3.06
CA ILE A 236 10.23 -0.45 -2.86
C ILE A 236 8.83 -0.65 -2.27
N GLY A 237 8.05 -1.56 -2.85
CA GLY A 237 6.72 -1.91 -2.36
C GLY A 237 6.73 -2.70 -1.04
N ASN A 238 5.67 -2.57 -0.24
CA ASN A 238 5.54 -3.21 1.08
C ASN A 238 5.48 -4.75 1.02
N SER A 239 5.22 -5.33 -0.16
CA SER A 239 5.17 -6.78 -0.40
C SER A 239 6.55 -7.45 -0.45
N VAL A 240 7.64 -6.69 -0.59
CA VAL A 240 8.99 -7.26 -0.73
C VAL A 240 9.44 -7.84 0.61
N THR A 241 9.64 -9.16 0.66
CA THR A 241 10.04 -9.91 1.87
C THR A 241 11.53 -10.22 1.94
N SER A 242 12.25 -10.11 0.82
CA SER A 242 13.66 -10.47 0.70
C SER A 242 14.39 -9.56 -0.30
N ILE A 243 15.63 -9.21 0.03
CA ILE A 243 16.54 -8.43 -0.80
C ILE A 243 17.85 -9.23 -0.98
N GLY A 244 18.15 -9.58 -2.23
CA GLY A 244 19.27 -10.44 -2.61
C GLY A 244 20.66 -9.81 -2.43
N SER A 245 21.68 -10.64 -2.56
CA SER A 245 23.09 -10.19 -2.49
C SER A 245 23.41 -9.20 -3.61
N ASN A 246 24.26 -8.21 -3.36
CA ASN A 246 24.64 -7.15 -4.29
C ASN A 246 23.45 -6.34 -4.88
N CYS A 247 22.23 -6.44 -4.35
CA CYS A 247 21.03 -5.90 -5.01
C CYS A 247 21.14 -4.42 -5.41
N PHE A 248 21.77 -3.59 -4.57
CA PHE A 248 22.03 -2.16 -4.83
C PHE A 248 23.52 -1.84 -4.90
N ALA A 249 24.38 -2.84 -5.10
CA ALA A 249 25.82 -2.61 -5.14
C ALA A 249 26.17 -1.61 -6.25
N GLY A 250 27.04 -0.65 -5.95
CA GLY A 250 27.43 0.39 -6.90
C GLY A 250 26.35 1.42 -7.22
N CYS A 251 25.23 1.51 -6.50
CA CYS A 251 24.28 2.63 -6.65
C CYS A 251 24.89 3.95 -6.11
N LYS A 252 25.86 4.50 -6.83
CA LYS A 252 26.76 5.57 -6.38
C LYS A 252 26.04 6.88 -6.06
N GLN A 253 24.87 7.13 -6.65
CA GLN A 253 24.09 8.35 -6.45
C GLN A 253 22.97 8.23 -5.39
N LEU A 254 22.70 7.03 -4.86
CA LEU A 254 21.60 6.78 -3.94
C LEU A 254 21.87 7.49 -2.62
N LYS A 255 21.00 8.44 -2.24
CA LYS A 255 21.16 9.25 -1.02
C LYS A 255 20.46 8.65 0.19
N SER A 256 19.27 8.11 -0.02
CA SER A 256 18.46 7.51 1.03
C SER A 256 17.66 6.33 0.51
N ILE A 257 17.43 5.35 1.38
CA ILE A 257 16.54 4.23 1.08
C ILE A 257 15.73 3.84 2.31
N GLU A 258 14.45 3.56 2.10
CA GLU A 258 13.55 3.01 3.11
C GLU A 258 13.21 1.57 2.75
N LEU A 259 13.54 0.64 3.64
CA LEU A 259 13.28 -0.78 3.42
C LEU A 259 11.90 -1.18 3.96
N PRO A 260 11.16 -2.05 3.25
CA PRO A 260 9.86 -2.54 3.72
C PRO A 260 9.95 -3.28 5.06
N GLN A 261 8.95 -3.10 5.92
CA GLN A 261 8.90 -3.73 7.26
C GLN A 261 8.84 -5.27 7.21
N SER A 262 8.47 -5.84 6.07
CA SER A 262 8.42 -7.27 5.78
C SER A 262 9.79 -7.91 5.47
N VAL A 263 10.86 -7.12 5.35
CA VAL A 263 12.21 -7.64 5.10
C VAL A 263 12.88 -8.12 6.39
N TYR A 264 13.25 -9.41 6.42
CA TYR A 264 13.91 -10.04 7.59
C TYR A 264 15.43 -10.18 7.45
N PHE A 265 15.95 -10.14 6.22
CA PHE A 265 17.37 -10.36 5.92
C PHE A 265 17.84 -9.36 4.87
N ILE A 266 19.00 -8.74 5.11
CA ILE A 266 19.74 -8.01 4.08
C ILE A 266 20.99 -8.83 3.77
N ASN A 267 21.06 -9.35 2.55
CA ASN A 267 22.12 -10.26 2.12
C ASN A 267 23.44 -9.53 1.82
N ASP A 268 24.48 -10.32 1.52
CA ASP A 268 25.86 -9.85 1.36
C ASP A 268 25.97 -8.74 0.32
N LYS A 269 26.79 -7.72 0.61
CA LYS A 269 27.17 -6.62 -0.29
C LYS A 269 25.99 -5.79 -0.82
N CYS A 270 24.82 -5.88 -0.20
CA CYS A 270 23.58 -5.28 -0.72
C CYS A 270 23.72 -3.79 -1.10
N PHE A 271 24.42 -2.99 -0.28
CA PHE A 271 24.68 -1.55 -0.51
C PHE A 271 26.18 -1.25 -0.68
N LYS A 272 26.99 -2.24 -1.08
CA LYS A 272 28.43 -2.04 -1.29
C LYS A 272 28.67 -0.95 -2.33
N ASN A 273 29.60 -0.03 -2.07
CA ASN A 273 29.96 1.09 -2.96
C ASN A 273 28.82 2.10 -3.22
N CYS A 274 27.82 2.20 -2.34
CA CYS A 274 26.84 3.29 -2.37
C CYS A 274 27.42 4.58 -1.78
N PHE A 275 28.35 5.22 -2.50
CA PHE A 275 29.20 6.30 -1.97
C PHE A 275 28.43 7.51 -1.43
N ARG A 276 27.22 7.81 -1.94
CA ARG A 276 26.37 8.94 -1.50
C ARG A 276 25.30 8.57 -0.47
N LEU A 277 25.21 7.31 -0.04
CA LEU A 277 24.18 6.86 0.88
C LEU A 277 24.36 7.49 2.26
N GLN A 278 23.40 8.33 2.66
CA GLN A 278 23.40 9.09 3.90
C GLN A 278 22.45 8.51 4.95
N ARG A 279 21.31 7.98 4.50
CA ARG A 279 20.24 7.48 5.38
C ARG A 279 19.72 6.13 4.89
N VAL A 280 19.65 5.17 5.80
CA VAL A 280 19.03 3.86 5.56
C VAL A 280 18.02 3.63 6.68
N VAL A 281 16.75 3.48 6.33
CA VAL A 281 15.71 3.08 7.28
C VAL A 281 15.60 1.57 7.24
N LEU A 282 16.12 0.91 8.27
CA LEU A 282 16.07 -0.54 8.43
C LEU A 282 14.69 -0.99 8.95
N PRO A 283 14.22 -2.18 8.58
CA PRO A 283 12.93 -2.70 9.04
C PRO A 283 12.99 -3.15 10.49
N LYS A 284 11.88 -2.97 11.22
CA LYS A 284 11.76 -3.23 12.66
C LYS A 284 12.20 -4.63 13.07
N PHE A 285 11.89 -5.64 12.25
CA PHE A 285 12.10 -7.06 12.58
C PHE A 285 13.32 -7.67 11.87
N LEU A 286 14.23 -6.84 11.35
CA LEU A 286 15.45 -7.29 10.68
C LEU A 286 16.25 -8.23 11.58
N LYS A 287 16.55 -9.45 11.12
CA LYS A 287 17.30 -10.45 11.91
C LYS A 287 18.80 -10.45 11.62
N LYS A 288 19.18 -10.17 10.37
CA LYS A 288 20.56 -10.34 9.93
C LYS A 288 20.98 -9.29 8.91
N LEU A 289 22.22 -8.83 9.08
CA LEU A 289 23.00 -8.14 8.06
C LEU A 289 24.09 -9.09 7.52
N GLY A 290 24.20 -9.21 6.21
CA GLY A 290 25.24 -10.01 5.54
C GLY A 290 26.65 -9.42 5.66
N LYS A 291 27.61 -10.00 4.93
CA LYS A 291 28.98 -9.51 4.78
C LYS A 291 29.01 -8.27 3.88
N GLU A 292 29.88 -7.30 4.18
CA GLU A 292 30.15 -6.13 3.32
C GLU A 292 28.90 -5.29 2.96
N VAL A 293 27.79 -5.38 3.72
CA VAL A 293 26.49 -4.77 3.34
C VAL A 293 26.62 -3.29 3.02
N PHE A 294 27.31 -2.51 3.86
CA PHE A 294 27.53 -1.08 3.71
C PHE A 294 29.00 -0.75 3.40
N GLU A 295 29.77 -1.69 2.85
CA GLU A 295 31.17 -1.42 2.50
C GLU A 295 31.27 -0.20 1.56
N ASN A 296 32.15 0.74 1.87
CA ASN A 296 32.33 2.00 1.14
C ASN A 296 31.07 2.89 1.08
N CYS A 297 30.16 2.84 2.06
CA CYS A 297 29.11 3.86 2.21
C CYS A 297 29.69 5.15 2.81
N LEU A 298 30.51 5.87 2.03
CA LEU A 298 31.36 6.97 2.50
C LEU A 298 30.58 8.12 3.16
N LYS A 299 29.30 8.33 2.79
CA LYS A 299 28.45 9.40 3.32
C LYS A 299 27.51 8.95 4.45
N LEU A 300 27.54 7.68 4.84
CA LEU A 300 26.69 7.16 5.92
C LEU A 300 27.20 7.70 7.26
N SER A 301 26.45 8.62 7.85
CA SER A 301 26.86 9.34 9.06
C SER A 301 26.26 8.77 10.34
N ASN A 302 25.10 8.15 10.22
CA ASN A 302 24.41 7.44 11.30
C ASN A 302 23.62 6.27 10.71
N ILE A 303 23.57 5.16 11.44
CA ILE A 303 22.69 4.03 11.17
C ILE A 303 22.22 3.45 12.50
N THR A 304 20.89 3.41 12.68
CA THR A 304 20.28 2.79 13.85
C THR A 304 20.00 1.33 13.54
N LEU A 305 20.71 0.42 14.21
CA LEU A 305 20.43 -1.01 14.12
C LEU A 305 19.17 -1.35 14.95
N PRO A 306 18.17 -2.03 14.36
CA PRO A 306 17.06 -2.57 15.14
C PRO A 306 17.56 -3.60 16.16
N ASN A 307 16.97 -3.61 17.35
CA ASN A 307 17.33 -4.58 18.40
C ASN A 307 16.98 -6.04 18.06
N SER A 308 16.29 -6.29 16.93
CA SER A 308 16.05 -7.64 16.43
C SER A 308 17.24 -8.24 15.67
N VAL A 309 18.26 -7.43 15.33
CA VAL A 309 19.44 -7.89 14.56
C VAL A 309 20.30 -8.76 15.48
N SER A 310 20.24 -10.08 15.27
CA SER A 310 20.98 -11.06 16.08
C SER A 310 22.32 -11.45 15.47
N SER A 311 22.55 -11.11 14.20
CA SER A 311 23.82 -11.40 13.52
C SER A 311 24.17 -10.33 12.47
N MET A 312 25.48 -10.10 12.32
CA MET A 312 26.07 -9.25 11.28
C MET A 312 27.20 -10.01 10.57
N GLY A 313 27.53 -9.65 9.34
CA GLY A 313 28.67 -10.23 8.61
C GLY A 313 29.97 -9.45 8.75
N GLU A 314 31.07 -10.07 8.34
CA GLU A 314 32.39 -9.47 8.25
C GLU A 314 32.38 -8.23 7.34
N TYR A 315 33.18 -7.22 7.67
CA TYR A 315 33.31 -5.98 6.90
C TYR A 315 31.99 -5.20 6.65
N CYS A 316 30.93 -5.45 7.43
CA CYS A 316 29.59 -4.88 7.21
C CYS A 316 29.60 -3.35 7.02
N PHE A 317 30.41 -2.63 7.79
CA PHE A 317 30.57 -1.16 7.76
C PHE A 317 31.98 -0.72 7.35
N LYS A 318 32.72 -1.56 6.61
CA LYS A 318 34.07 -1.22 6.15
C LYS A 318 34.07 0.09 5.36
N ASN A 319 35.01 1.01 5.68
CA ASN A 319 35.16 2.31 5.03
C ASN A 319 33.92 3.23 5.13
N CYS A 320 33.09 3.10 6.17
CA CYS A 320 32.02 4.08 6.47
C CYS A 320 32.61 5.34 7.13
N ASP A 321 33.33 6.14 6.34
CA ASP A 321 34.20 7.22 6.82
C ASP A 321 33.49 8.31 7.65
N LEU A 322 32.19 8.55 7.45
CA LEU A 322 31.42 9.56 8.19
C LEU A 322 30.72 9.05 9.45
N LEU A 323 30.73 7.73 9.70
CA LEU A 323 30.08 7.17 10.89
C LEU A 323 30.81 7.63 12.14
N LYS A 324 30.11 8.32 13.05
CA LYS A 324 30.70 8.89 14.28
C LYS A 324 30.56 7.99 15.49
N GLU A 325 29.45 7.27 15.57
CA GLU A 325 29.08 6.45 16.72
C GLU A 325 28.47 5.15 16.19
N ALA A 326 28.72 4.04 16.89
CA ALA A 326 28.08 2.76 16.58
C ALA A 326 27.40 2.21 17.83
N VAL A 327 26.07 2.16 17.83
CA VAL A 327 25.25 1.50 18.85
C VAL A 327 24.78 0.17 18.29
N LEU A 328 25.26 -0.93 18.85
CA LEU A 328 24.95 -2.27 18.36
C LEU A 328 23.62 -2.78 18.94
N SER A 329 22.97 -3.68 18.19
CA SER A 329 21.71 -4.33 18.58
C SER A 329 21.87 -5.18 19.84
N SER A 330 20.93 -5.06 20.78
CA SER A 330 20.90 -5.87 22.00
C SER A 330 20.73 -7.37 21.76
N ALA A 331 20.21 -7.81 20.61
CA ALA A 331 20.12 -9.23 20.26
C ALA A 331 21.42 -9.83 19.69
N LEU A 332 22.44 -9.02 19.45
CA LEU A 332 23.70 -9.46 18.85
C LEU A 332 24.48 -10.36 19.82
N THR A 333 24.91 -11.53 19.36
CA THR A 333 25.74 -12.47 20.15
C THR A 333 27.23 -12.38 19.82
N ALA A 334 27.58 -11.83 18.66
CA ALA A 334 28.96 -11.74 18.20
C ALA A 334 29.21 -10.46 17.39
N ILE A 335 30.38 -9.84 17.57
CA ILE A 335 30.87 -8.78 16.68
C ILE A 335 31.77 -9.41 15.63
N PRO A 336 31.46 -9.31 14.32
CA PRO A 336 32.26 -9.93 13.28
C PRO A 336 33.66 -9.32 13.12
N SER A 337 34.59 -10.12 12.60
CA SER A 337 35.92 -9.65 12.21
C SER A 337 35.83 -8.48 11.23
N TYR A 338 36.67 -7.46 11.44
CA TYR A 338 36.78 -6.29 10.58
C TYR A 338 35.47 -5.51 10.30
N CYS A 339 34.42 -5.68 11.12
CA CYS A 339 33.08 -5.12 10.87
C CYS A 339 33.09 -3.60 10.58
N TYR A 340 33.93 -2.83 11.26
CA TYR A 340 34.08 -1.38 11.12
C TYR A 340 35.49 -0.99 10.61
N TYR A 341 36.14 -1.85 9.84
CA TYR A 341 37.49 -1.58 9.34
C TYR A 341 37.58 -0.22 8.62
N ASN A 342 38.56 0.58 9.00
CA ASN A 342 38.86 1.88 8.37
C ASN A 342 37.70 2.90 8.41
N CYS A 343 36.88 2.90 9.47
CA CYS A 343 35.90 3.96 9.73
C CYS A 343 36.60 5.19 10.35
N LYS A 344 37.02 6.14 9.50
CA LYS A 344 37.92 7.24 9.90
C LYS A 344 37.37 8.20 10.96
N ASN A 345 36.04 8.37 11.05
CA ASN A 345 35.43 9.28 12.03
C ASN A 345 34.74 8.57 13.20
N LEU A 346 34.85 7.24 13.33
CA LEU A 346 34.23 6.51 14.42
C LEU A 346 34.93 6.89 15.73
N ARG A 347 34.20 7.55 16.64
CA ARG A 347 34.71 8.08 17.91
C ARG A 347 34.42 7.15 19.07
N CYS A 348 33.23 6.55 19.07
CA CYS A 348 32.81 5.62 20.11
C CYS A 348 31.96 4.47 19.59
N VAL A 349 32.01 3.34 20.31
CA VAL A 349 31.21 2.15 20.03
C VAL A 349 30.59 1.64 21.32
N TYR A 350 29.29 1.37 21.31
CA TYR A 350 28.55 0.75 22.41
C TYR A 350 28.23 -0.71 22.09
N ILE A 351 28.72 -1.61 22.94
CA ILE A 351 28.59 -3.08 22.80
C ILE A 351 27.64 -3.59 23.91
N PRO A 352 26.47 -4.14 23.56
CA PRO A 352 25.45 -4.55 24.52
C PRO A 352 25.78 -5.87 25.24
N GLN A 353 25.06 -6.15 26.33
CA GLN A 353 25.36 -7.24 27.27
C GLN A 353 25.38 -8.68 26.70
N ASN A 354 24.69 -8.90 25.58
CA ASN A 354 24.51 -10.23 25.00
C ASN A 354 25.65 -10.66 24.07
N VAL A 355 26.58 -9.76 23.74
CA VAL A 355 27.73 -10.07 22.89
C VAL A 355 28.70 -10.96 23.67
N LYS A 356 28.89 -12.21 23.23
CA LYS A 356 29.78 -13.21 23.83
C LYS A 356 31.07 -13.44 23.07
N LEU A 357 31.09 -13.11 21.77
CA LEU A 357 32.24 -13.29 20.89
C LEU A 357 32.66 -11.95 20.25
N LEU A 358 33.94 -11.63 20.35
CA LEU A 358 34.56 -10.51 19.63
C LEU A 358 35.45 -11.08 18.51
N GLY A 359 35.13 -10.79 17.25
CA GLY A 359 35.93 -11.21 16.09
C GLY A 359 37.29 -10.52 16.02
N ASN A 360 38.08 -10.86 15.00
CA ASN A 360 39.43 -10.31 14.84
C ASN A 360 39.38 -8.84 14.43
N VAL A 361 39.98 -7.99 15.28
CA VAL A 361 40.27 -6.56 15.03
C VAL A 361 39.11 -5.77 14.38
N PRO A 362 37.88 -5.80 14.96
CA PRO A 362 36.67 -5.25 14.37
C PRO A 362 36.75 -3.74 14.04
N PHE A 363 37.62 -3.00 14.73
CA PHE A 363 37.81 -1.55 14.57
C PHE A 363 39.20 -1.17 14.04
N LYS A 364 39.92 -2.08 13.36
CA LYS A 364 41.26 -1.78 12.80
C LYS A 364 41.21 -0.58 11.84
N LYS A 365 42.24 0.27 11.90
CA LYS A 365 42.33 1.54 11.14
C LYS A 365 41.22 2.56 11.45
N CYS A 366 40.68 2.59 12.67
CA CYS A 366 39.78 3.67 13.11
C CYS A 366 40.56 4.72 13.93
N PRO A 367 41.27 5.70 13.31
CA PRO A 367 42.20 6.60 13.99
C PRO A 367 41.55 7.56 15.00
N LYS A 368 40.22 7.78 14.91
CA LYS A 368 39.49 8.65 15.84
C LYS A 368 38.77 7.89 16.94
N LEU A 369 38.92 6.56 17.00
CA LEU A 369 38.23 5.73 17.99
C LEU A 369 38.88 5.93 19.36
N ARG A 370 38.20 6.68 20.22
CA ARG A 370 38.67 7.00 21.56
C ARG A 370 38.12 6.09 22.62
N SER A 371 36.93 5.51 22.41
CA SER A 371 36.25 4.76 23.47
C SER A 371 35.41 3.61 22.91
N VAL A 372 35.57 2.44 23.52
CA VAL A 372 34.67 1.29 23.31
C VAL A 372 34.04 0.95 24.65
N PHE A 373 32.71 0.93 24.71
CA PHE A 373 31.92 0.71 25.91
C PHE A 373 31.31 -0.69 25.89
N PHE A 374 31.61 -1.52 26.88
CA PHE A 374 31.07 -2.87 27.02
C PHE A 374 30.07 -2.96 28.18
N ASP A 375 28.83 -3.35 27.88
CA ASP A 375 27.73 -3.51 28.87
C ASP A 375 27.60 -4.94 29.42
N GLY A 376 28.35 -5.89 28.86
CA GLY A 376 28.42 -7.27 29.36
C GLY A 376 29.77 -7.92 29.11
N ASP A 377 29.97 -9.08 29.72
CA ASP A 377 31.22 -9.81 29.63
C ASP A 377 31.31 -10.59 28.30
N VAL A 378 32.52 -10.63 27.74
CA VAL A 378 32.87 -11.35 26.52
C VAL A 378 33.59 -12.64 26.91
N ILE A 379 33.24 -13.76 26.27
CA ILE A 379 33.72 -15.09 26.63
C ILE A 379 34.83 -15.54 25.67
N GLU A 380 34.71 -15.20 24.38
CA GLU A 380 35.67 -15.57 23.34
C GLU A 380 36.23 -14.33 22.63
N PHE A 381 37.56 -14.30 22.45
CA PHE A 381 38.29 -13.14 21.96
C PHE A 381 39.13 -13.44 20.72
N GLY A 382 38.88 -12.68 19.66
CA GLY A 382 39.88 -12.39 18.64
C GLY A 382 40.87 -11.31 19.10
N ASP A 383 41.67 -10.81 18.17
CA ASP A 383 42.57 -9.70 18.47
C ASP A 383 41.84 -8.39 18.73
N ILE A 384 42.19 -7.76 19.85
CA ILE A 384 41.54 -6.57 20.40
C ILE A 384 42.13 -5.32 19.75
N CYS A 385 41.30 -4.29 19.62
CA CYS A 385 41.61 -3.09 18.85
C CYS A 385 42.68 -2.18 19.48
N GLU A 386 43.49 -1.55 18.63
CA GLU A 386 44.45 -0.47 18.93
C GLU A 386 43.72 0.86 19.24
N CYS A 387 42.88 0.92 20.27
CA CYS A 387 42.23 2.16 20.70
C CYS A 387 42.85 2.72 21.99
N GLU A 388 42.88 4.05 22.10
CA GLU A 388 43.56 4.77 23.20
C GLU A 388 42.93 4.52 24.58
N SER A 389 41.62 4.24 24.63
CA SER A 389 40.90 3.97 25.87
C SER A 389 39.75 2.99 25.65
N VAL A 390 39.70 1.93 26.46
CA VAL A 390 38.59 0.97 26.51
C VAL A 390 37.87 1.11 27.85
N TYR A 391 36.53 1.21 27.83
CA TYR A 391 35.70 1.36 29.01
C TYR A 391 34.83 0.13 29.23
N VAL A 392 34.89 -0.41 30.44
CA VAL A 392 34.05 -1.50 30.90
C VAL A 392 32.93 -0.89 31.75
N ILE A 393 31.68 -0.96 31.27
CA ILE A 393 30.54 -0.28 31.90
C ILE A 393 30.12 -0.99 33.20
N ASN A 394 30.44 -2.28 33.33
CA ASN A 394 29.98 -3.08 34.45
C ASN A 394 31.16 -3.77 35.15
N ASP A 395 31.27 -3.59 36.47
CA ASP A 395 32.29 -4.24 37.31
C ASP A 395 32.21 -5.79 37.27
N LYS A 396 31.13 -6.34 36.69
CA LYS A 396 30.93 -7.77 36.46
C LYS A 396 31.66 -8.32 35.23
N CYS A 397 32.24 -7.50 34.34
CA CYS A 397 32.96 -7.97 33.14
C CYS A 397 34.39 -8.45 33.46
N LYS A 398 34.49 -9.53 34.25
CA LYS A 398 35.77 -10.04 34.77
C LYS A 398 36.66 -10.65 33.68
N ASN A 399 36.07 -11.37 32.72
CA ASN A 399 36.85 -12.03 31.66
C ASN A 399 37.47 -10.99 30.72
N LEU A 400 36.68 -9.97 30.34
CA LEU A 400 37.15 -8.84 29.54
C LEU A 400 38.32 -8.09 30.20
N ALA A 401 38.20 -7.79 31.50
CA ALA A 401 39.27 -7.13 32.25
C ALA A 401 40.54 -7.99 32.35
N GLY A 402 40.41 -9.31 32.54
CA GLY A 402 41.52 -10.25 32.54
C GLY A 402 42.26 -10.30 31.21
N GLU A 403 41.52 -10.32 30.10
CA GLU A 403 42.10 -10.35 28.76
C GLU A 403 42.83 -9.05 28.40
N PHE A 404 42.30 -7.88 28.77
CA PHE A 404 43.02 -6.61 28.59
C PHE A 404 44.32 -6.57 29.38
N LYS A 405 44.35 -7.10 30.61
CA LYS A 405 45.60 -7.23 31.38
C LYS A 405 46.60 -8.14 30.66
N ARG A 406 46.14 -9.31 30.18
CA ARG A 406 46.98 -10.28 29.46
C ARG A 406 47.61 -9.69 28.19
N LYS A 407 46.84 -8.91 27.44
CA LYS A 407 47.28 -8.21 26.21
C LYS A 407 47.97 -6.85 26.46
N LYS A 408 48.17 -6.45 27.72
CA LYS A 408 48.72 -5.12 28.11
C LYS A 408 47.94 -3.93 27.52
N GLN A 409 46.64 -4.10 27.30
CA GLN A 409 45.74 -3.05 26.81
C GLN A 409 45.26 -2.17 27.97
N LYS A 410 45.31 -0.85 27.81
CA LYS A 410 44.77 0.09 28.81
C LYS A 410 43.24 0.03 28.81
N TYR A 411 42.64 -0.04 30.00
CA TYR A 411 41.19 0.00 30.20
C TYR A 411 40.81 0.71 31.50
N LYS A 412 39.58 1.19 31.58
CA LYS A 412 38.96 1.78 32.80
C LYS A 412 37.63 1.09 33.09
N VAL A 413 37.28 0.95 34.37
CA VAL A 413 35.93 0.53 34.80
C VAL A 413 35.02 1.75 34.97
N TYR A 414 33.70 1.56 34.92
CA TYR A 414 32.71 2.63 34.96
C TYR A 414 32.86 3.60 36.13
N SER A 415 33.20 3.08 37.31
CA SER A 415 33.46 3.90 38.51
C SER A 415 34.59 4.91 38.30
N GLN A 416 35.56 4.61 37.44
CA GLN A 416 36.72 5.45 37.09
C GLN A 416 36.46 6.42 35.92
N ALA A 417 35.28 6.37 35.30
CA ALA A 417 34.92 7.29 34.22
C ALA A 417 34.55 8.68 34.77
N ASP A 418 34.95 9.73 34.05
CA ASP A 418 34.51 11.10 34.32
C ASP A 418 33.01 11.28 34.01
N ASN A 419 32.45 12.42 34.43
CA ASN A 419 31.02 12.69 34.30
C ASN A 419 30.57 12.78 32.83
N GLU A 420 31.40 13.29 31.93
CA GLU A 420 31.09 13.40 30.50
C GLU A 420 31.02 12.02 29.82
N THR A 421 31.98 11.16 30.16
CA THR A 421 32.02 9.76 29.71
C THR A 421 30.81 8.99 30.25
N LYS A 422 30.47 9.15 31.53
CA LYS A 422 29.27 8.54 32.13
C LYS A 422 27.98 9.00 31.44
N ALA A 423 27.84 10.31 31.18
CA ALA A 423 26.70 10.84 30.44
C ALA A 423 26.61 10.28 29.01
N THR A 424 27.76 10.11 28.34
CA THR A 424 27.83 9.48 27.01
C THR A 424 27.39 8.03 27.05
N ILE A 425 27.85 7.25 28.02
CA ILE A 425 27.46 5.86 28.23
C ILE A 425 25.94 5.76 28.44
N GLU A 426 25.38 6.57 29.34
CA GLU A 426 23.94 6.57 29.64
C GLU A 426 23.10 6.99 28.41
N ARG A 427 23.58 7.95 27.61
CA ARG A 427 22.92 8.33 26.34
C ARG A 427 22.88 7.16 25.35
N LEU A 428 24.00 6.48 25.13
CA LEU A 428 24.10 5.37 24.18
C LEU A 428 23.32 4.15 24.68
N ARG A 429 23.35 3.87 25.98
CA ARG A 429 22.52 2.85 26.63
C ARG A 429 21.03 3.14 26.41
N ARG A 430 20.57 4.36 26.69
CA ARG A 430 19.19 4.78 26.43
C ARG A 430 18.80 4.70 24.96
N GLN A 431 19.71 4.91 24.01
CA GLN A 431 19.39 4.68 22.59
C GLN A 431 19.09 3.20 22.32
N THR A 432 19.84 2.31 22.98
CA THR A 432 19.61 0.86 22.93
C THR A 432 18.28 0.50 23.61
N ASP A 433 17.99 1.07 24.78
CA ASP A 433 16.75 0.85 25.54
C ASP A 433 15.52 1.50 24.87
N TYR A 434 15.68 2.64 24.20
CA TYR A 434 14.63 3.30 23.41
C TYR A 434 14.30 2.46 22.17
N ASN A 435 15.33 1.90 21.50
CA ASN A 435 15.14 0.90 20.46
C ASN A 435 14.49 -0.38 21.03
N GLU A 436 14.72 -0.71 22.31
CA GLU A 436 14.08 -1.84 22.99
C GLU A 436 12.63 -1.52 23.34
N MET A 437 12.33 -0.29 23.77
CA MET A 437 11.01 0.18 24.18
C MET A 437 10.07 0.41 22.99
N LEU A 438 10.62 0.79 21.81
CA LEU A 438 9.83 0.88 20.57
C LEU A 438 9.60 -0.50 19.91
N TYR A 439 10.46 -1.50 20.15
CA TYR A 439 10.58 -2.65 19.22
C TYR A 439 10.79 -4.03 19.86
N ARG A 440 10.13 -4.33 20.98
CA ARG A 440 10.18 -5.67 21.62
C ARG A 440 9.66 -6.78 20.69
N THR A 441 10.35 -7.94 20.68
CA THR A 441 10.01 -9.14 19.88
C THR A 441 9.35 -10.26 20.68
N HIS A 442 9.30 -10.14 21.99
CA HIS A 442 8.35 -10.85 22.82
C HIS A 442 7.25 -9.87 23.14
N LEU A 443 5.99 -10.31 23.08
CA LEU A 443 4.93 -9.56 23.73
C LEU A 443 5.38 -9.35 25.18
N THR A 444 5.65 -8.11 25.55
CA THR A 444 5.78 -7.76 26.95
C THR A 444 4.55 -8.18 27.70
N GLN A 445 4.64 -8.22 29.02
CA GLN A 445 3.45 -8.40 29.84
C GLN A 445 2.34 -7.38 29.49
N ASN A 446 2.71 -6.17 29.03
CA ASN A 446 1.79 -5.14 28.52
C ASN A 446 1.32 -5.35 27.07
N GLU A 447 2.19 -5.79 26.15
CA GLU A 447 1.77 -6.10 24.78
C GLU A 447 0.97 -7.42 24.72
N PHE A 448 1.23 -8.35 25.64
CA PHE A 448 0.44 -9.55 25.84
C PHE A 448 -0.94 -9.20 26.40
N PHE A 449 -1.04 -8.16 27.23
CA PHE A 449 -2.33 -7.55 27.55
C PHE A 449 -3.03 -7.05 26.28
N GLU A 450 -2.34 -6.35 25.37
CA GLU A 450 -2.92 -5.93 24.08
C GLU A 450 -3.34 -7.10 23.18
N VAL A 451 -2.53 -8.16 23.06
CA VAL A 451 -2.86 -9.34 22.26
C VAL A 451 -3.97 -10.17 22.88
N SER A 452 -4.01 -10.28 24.20
CA SER A 452 -5.07 -11.01 24.88
C SER A 452 -6.44 -10.36 24.75
N LYS A 453 -6.55 -9.09 24.33
CA LYS A 453 -7.83 -8.48 23.92
C LYS A 453 -8.47 -9.14 22.71
N TYR A 454 -7.69 -9.86 21.91
CA TYR A 454 -8.17 -10.59 20.73
C TYR A 454 -8.50 -12.06 21.02
N PHE A 455 -8.31 -12.52 22.26
CA PHE A 455 -8.72 -13.86 22.66
C PHE A 455 -10.23 -13.97 22.73
N LYS A 456 -10.77 -15.11 22.27
CA LYS A 456 -12.22 -15.34 22.20
C LYS A 456 -12.77 -15.81 23.55
N SER A 457 -11.92 -16.38 24.39
CA SER A 457 -12.32 -16.94 25.69
C SER A 457 -11.19 -16.86 26.73
N VAL A 458 -11.56 -17.04 28.00
CA VAL A 458 -10.58 -17.25 29.09
C VAL A 458 -9.73 -18.50 28.86
N GLN A 459 -10.23 -19.48 28.11
CA GLN A 459 -9.48 -20.69 27.80
C GLN A 459 -8.30 -20.39 26.87
N ASP A 460 -8.44 -19.45 25.93
CA ASP A 460 -7.33 -19.02 25.07
C ASP A 460 -6.21 -18.37 25.90
N TYR A 461 -6.60 -17.58 26.91
CA TYR A 461 -5.67 -17.00 27.88
C TYR A 461 -4.94 -18.10 28.67
N ILE A 462 -5.68 -19.04 29.26
CA ILE A 462 -5.12 -20.16 30.02
C ILE A 462 -4.17 -21.00 29.14
N ASN A 463 -4.59 -21.34 27.92
CA ASN A 463 -3.79 -22.10 26.96
C ASN A 463 -2.48 -21.37 26.64
N SER A 464 -2.51 -20.04 26.51
CA SER A 464 -1.31 -19.24 26.23
C SER A 464 -0.31 -19.22 27.41
N GLU A 465 -0.77 -19.24 28.66
CA GLU A 465 0.11 -19.40 29.84
C GLU A 465 0.70 -20.83 29.93
N PHE A 466 -0.03 -21.85 29.48
CA PHE A 466 0.48 -23.22 29.40
C PHE A 466 1.56 -23.38 28.33
N VAL A 467 1.38 -22.78 27.17
CA VAL A 467 2.32 -22.86 26.04
C VAL A 467 3.57 -22.02 26.30
N CYS A 468 3.46 -20.87 26.97
CA CYS A 468 4.58 -19.96 27.18
C CYS A 468 4.81 -19.69 28.67
N LYS A 469 5.83 -20.34 29.25
CA LYS A 469 6.14 -20.25 30.70
C LYS A 469 6.42 -18.82 31.19
N THR A 470 6.79 -17.89 30.31
CA THR A 470 7.03 -16.47 30.65
C THR A 470 5.76 -15.69 30.98
N PHE A 471 4.57 -16.19 30.63
CA PHE A 471 3.28 -15.57 30.94
C PHE A 471 2.58 -16.16 32.17
N ARG A 472 3.19 -17.12 32.88
CA ARG A 472 2.61 -17.68 34.11
C ARG A 472 2.36 -16.59 35.16
N ASN A 473 1.19 -16.62 35.80
CA ASN A 473 0.76 -15.68 36.84
C ASN A 473 0.68 -14.21 36.38
N ASN A 474 0.61 -13.95 35.07
CA ASN A 474 0.58 -12.56 34.56
C ASN A 474 -0.75 -11.86 34.87
N ASN A 475 -1.81 -12.64 35.05
CA ASN A 475 -3.12 -12.22 35.52
C ASN A 475 -3.10 -11.43 36.86
N GLU A 476 -2.11 -11.66 37.73
CA GLU A 476 -1.97 -10.93 39.00
C GLU A 476 -1.47 -9.48 38.83
N ARG A 477 -0.91 -9.14 37.66
CA ARG A 477 -0.30 -7.84 37.37
C ARG A 477 -1.18 -6.95 36.51
N PHE A 478 -2.28 -7.48 36.00
CA PHE A 478 -3.18 -6.69 35.20
C PHE A 478 -3.96 -5.70 36.07
N ASN A 479 -3.93 -4.44 35.64
CA ASN A 479 -4.79 -3.42 36.20
C ASN A 479 -6.22 -3.49 35.63
N ALA A 480 -6.41 -4.13 34.46
CA ALA A 480 -7.71 -4.35 33.85
C ALA A 480 -7.83 -5.73 33.20
N ASN A 481 -9.04 -6.25 32.99
CA ASN A 481 -9.20 -7.52 32.26
C ASN A 481 -9.06 -7.31 30.73
N PRO A 482 -8.28 -8.16 30.03
CA PRO A 482 -8.11 -8.06 28.58
C PRO A 482 -9.27 -8.69 27.80
N ILE A 483 -9.93 -9.70 28.36
CA ILE A 483 -11.03 -10.45 27.75
C ILE A 483 -12.37 -10.16 28.45
N PRO A 484 -13.53 -10.53 27.85
CA PRO A 484 -14.84 -10.42 28.50
C PRO A 484 -14.83 -10.92 29.95
N TYR A 485 -15.28 -10.05 30.86
CA TYR A 485 -15.27 -10.33 32.29
C TYR A 485 -16.57 -11.03 32.71
N ASP A 486 -16.47 -12.33 32.90
CA ASP A 486 -17.56 -13.26 33.21
C ASP A 486 -17.27 -14.06 34.51
N LYS A 487 -18.18 -14.99 34.86
CA LYS A 487 -18.08 -15.82 36.07
C LYS A 487 -16.80 -16.68 36.10
N THR A 488 -16.24 -16.97 34.94
CA THR A 488 -15.09 -17.87 34.71
C THR A 488 -13.79 -17.09 34.80
N SER A 489 -13.68 -15.98 34.08
CA SER A 489 -12.54 -15.05 34.07
C SER A 489 -12.41 -14.24 35.37
N TRP A 490 -13.49 -14.04 36.13
CA TRP A 490 -13.43 -13.51 37.51
C TRP A 490 -12.48 -14.32 38.40
N LYS A 491 -12.48 -15.65 38.25
CA LYS A 491 -11.59 -16.53 39.03
C LYS A 491 -10.12 -16.39 38.61
N VAL A 492 -9.87 -15.92 37.39
CA VAL A 492 -8.53 -15.76 36.81
C VAL A 492 -7.96 -14.37 37.12
N PHE A 493 -8.73 -13.29 36.95
CA PHE A 493 -8.25 -11.91 37.17
C PHE A 493 -8.72 -11.34 38.51
N LYS A 494 -8.13 -11.84 39.61
CA LYS A 494 -8.55 -11.51 40.99
C LYS A 494 -8.10 -10.13 41.50
N ARG A 495 -7.07 -9.53 40.91
CA ARG A 495 -6.40 -8.30 41.40
C ARG A 495 -6.64 -7.04 40.57
N ILE A 496 -7.51 -7.10 39.55
CA ILE A 496 -7.77 -5.93 38.68
C ILE A 496 -8.46 -4.79 39.43
N THR A 497 -7.98 -3.57 39.21
CA THR A 497 -8.53 -2.31 39.77
C THR A 497 -9.55 -1.66 38.84
N ASN A 498 -9.33 -1.79 37.53
CA ASN A 498 -10.24 -1.36 36.46
C ASN A 498 -10.91 -2.59 35.83
N VAL A 499 -12.19 -2.52 35.49
CA VAL A 499 -12.93 -3.61 34.82
C VAL A 499 -13.33 -3.13 33.43
N ASN A 500 -12.88 -3.83 32.38
CA ASN A 500 -13.32 -3.61 31.02
C ASN A 500 -14.54 -4.48 30.70
N VAL A 501 -15.60 -3.87 30.20
CA VAL A 501 -16.81 -4.59 29.76
C VAL A 501 -16.94 -4.43 28.25
N TYR A 502 -16.86 -5.55 27.52
CA TYR A 502 -16.78 -5.56 26.06
C TYR A 502 -18.11 -5.87 25.37
N ASP A 503 -19.09 -6.41 26.09
CA ASP A 503 -20.44 -6.69 25.58
C ASP A 503 -21.50 -6.47 26.66
N GLU A 504 -22.74 -6.24 26.21
CA GLU A 504 -23.89 -6.04 27.08
C GLU A 504 -24.43 -7.37 27.67
N MET A 505 -24.32 -8.46 26.91
CA MET A 505 -24.93 -9.76 27.27
C MET A 505 -24.40 -10.33 28.59
N HIS A 506 -23.14 -10.09 28.92
CA HIS A 506 -22.55 -10.54 30.19
C HIS A 506 -22.74 -9.52 31.34
N PHE A 507 -23.37 -8.37 31.06
CA PHE A 507 -23.56 -7.27 32.01
C PHE A 507 -24.94 -7.31 32.70
N ASN A 508 -25.25 -8.40 33.39
CA ASN A 508 -26.54 -8.54 34.08
C ASN A 508 -26.62 -7.77 35.41
N VAL A 509 -27.85 -7.55 35.92
CA VAL A 509 -28.15 -6.81 37.16
C VAL A 509 -27.34 -7.31 38.36
N LYS A 510 -27.17 -8.64 38.47
CA LYS A 510 -26.43 -9.26 39.58
C LYS A 510 -24.93 -8.96 39.47
N PHE A 511 -24.39 -8.91 38.26
CA PHE A 511 -23.00 -8.53 37.97
C PHE A 511 -22.75 -7.03 38.21
N LYS A 512 -23.73 -6.18 37.87
CA LYS A 512 -23.72 -4.72 38.10
C LYS A 512 -23.44 -4.36 39.56
N TYR A 513 -24.06 -5.08 40.50
CA TYR A 513 -23.88 -4.87 41.94
C TYR A 513 -22.43 -5.07 42.41
N TYR A 514 -21.71 -6.05 41.85
CA TYR A 514 -20.30 -6.32 42.20
C TYR A 514 -19.32 -5.28 41.65
N LEU A 515 -19.76 -4.44 40.71
CA LEU A 515 -18.93 -3.45 40.03
C LEU A 515 -19.15 -2.02 40.53
N LEU A 516 -20.11 -1.80 41.44
CA LEU A 516 -20.48 -0.46 41.93
C LEU A 516 -19.29 0.32 42.52
N ASN A 517 -18.37 -0.38 43.19
CA ASN A 517 -17.20 0.20 43.85
C ASN A 517 -15.89 0.04 43.06
N LYS A 518 -15.94 -0.42 41.81
CA LYS A 518 -14.76 -0.56 40.94
C LYS A 518 -14.74 0.53 39.87
N MET A 519 -13.54 0.85 39.39
CA MET A 519 -13.37 1.61 38.16
C MET A 519 -13.79 0.73 36.98
N VAL A 520 -14.72 1.18 36.14
CA VAL A 520 -15.25 0.38 35.02
C VAL A 520 -15.06 1.15 33.71
N THR A 521 -14.65 0.47 32.65
CA THR A 521 -14.62 1.01 31.28
C THR A 521 -15.49 0.17 30.37
N ILE A 522 -16.50 0.78 29.77
CA ILE A 522 -17.44 0.15 28.86
C ILE A 522 -17.00 0.40 27.42
N TRP A 523 -16.76 -0.67 26.69
CA TRP A 523 -16.21 -0.67 25.32
C TRP A 523 -17.26 -0.95 24.25
N TYR A 524 -18.39 -1.56 24.59
CA TYR A 524 -19.50 -1.68 23.64
C TYR A 524 -20.20 -0.33 23.46
N GLU A 525 -21.02 -0.23 22.40
CA GLU A 525 -21.77 0.98 22.09
C GLU A 525 -22.92 1.18 23.08
N VAL A 526 -23.05 2.39 23.63
CA VAL A 526 -24.08 2.76 24.61
C VAL A 526 -24.73 4.07 24.17
N ASP A 527 -26.05 4.20 24.33
CA ASP A 527 -26.75 5.46 24.07
C ASP A 527 -26.40 6.54 25.11
N ASN A 528 -26.63 7.81 24.77
CA ASN A 528 -26.25 8.91 25.63
C ASN A 528 -27.10 8.99 26.90
N ALA A 529 -28.40 8.70 26.83
CA ALA A 529 -29.30 8.66 27.98
C ALA A 529 -28.82 7.68 29.06
N THR A 530 -28.31 6.50 28.69
CA THR A 530 -27.76 5.51 29.62
C THR A 530 -26.53 6.03 30.34
N VAL A 531 -25.71 6.88 29.69
CA VAL A 531 -24.56 7.52 30.32
C VAL A 531 -25.02 8.60 31.30
N VAL A 532 -25.94 9.47 30.87
CA VAL A 532 -26.45 10.58 31.70
C VAL A 532 -27.21 10.08 32.92
N ASN A 533 -28.03 9.04 32.76
CA ASN A 533 -28.81 8.43 33.85
C ASN A 533 -27.93 7.58 34.80
N ASN A 534 -26.68 7.29 34.42
CA ASN A 534 -25.76 6.56 35.30
C ASN A 534 -24.87 7.53 36.09
N HIS A 535 -25.23 7.74 37.36
CA HIS A 535 -24.49 8.62 38.27
C HIS A 535 -23.15 8.04 38.79
N ASN A 536 -22.69 6.89 38.29
CA ASN A 536 -21.46 6.28 38.79
C ASN A 536 -20.20 6.95 38.17
N LYS A 537 -19.57 7.83 38.95
CA LYS A 537 -18.33 8.54 38.59
C LYS A 537 -17.13 7.62 38.30
N ASN A 538 -17.17 6.37 38.73
CA ASN A 538 -16.10 5.40 38.49
C ASN A 538 -16.21 4.73 37.10
N TRP A 539 -17.26 5.02 36.34
CA TRP A 539 -17.53 4.37 35.06
C TRP A 539 -17.20 5.30 33.89
N LYS A 540 -16.49 4.76 32.89
CA LYS A 540 -16.08 5.45 31.67
C LYS A 540 -16.64 4.74 30.46
N TYR A 541 -17.11 5.49 29.48
CA TYR A 541 -17.73 4.98 28.27
C TYR A 541 -16.88 5.35 27.06
N LYS A 542 -16.50 4.36 26.25
CA LYS A 542 -15.62 4.56 25.09
C LYS A 542 -16.34 4.79 23.77
N ASN A 543 -17.57 4.31 23.66
CA ASN A 543 -18.37 4.38 22.43
C ASN A 543 -19.78 4.85 22.77
N VAL A 544 -19.92 6.16 22.98
CA VAL A 544 -21.22 6.79 23.28
C VAL A 544 -21.88 7.25 21.99
N LYS A 545 -23.09 6.76 21.72
CA LYS A 545 -23.91 7.11 20.56
C LYS A 545 -25.01 8.07 20.98
N TYR A 546 -25.17 9.16 20.24
CA TYR A 546 -26.28 10.09 20.41
C TYR A 546 -27.42 9.71 19.45
N THR A 547 -28.59 9.39 19.99
CA THR A 547 -29.73 8.88 19.23
C THR A 547 -30.81 9.94 19.00
N LYS A 548 -31.86 9.57 18.26
CA LYS A 548 -33.05 10.41 18.08
C LYS A 548 -33.78 10.66 19.40
N GLU A 549 -33.85 9.65 20.26
CA GLU A 549 -34.42 9.73 21.61
C GLU A 549 -33.63 10.71 22.48
N ASP A 550 -32.29 10.67 22.42
CA ASP A 550 -31.43 11.62 23.13
C ASP A 550 -31.70 13.07 22.70
N ARG A 551 -31.87 13.30 21.40
CA ARG A 551 -32.22 14.62 20.86
C ARG A 551 -33.53 15.14 21.45
N VAL A 552 -34.54 14.28 21.56
CA VAL A 552 -35.86 14.64 22.12
C VAL A 552 -35.74 14.88 23.62
N MET A 553 -35.04 14.01 24.35
CA MET A 553 -34.90 14.08 25.80
C MET A 553 -34.09 15.29 26.27
N TYR A 554 -33.07 15.71 25.50
CA TYR A 554 -32.13 16.78 25.88
C TYR A 554 -32.24 18.03 24.99
N ASN A 555 -33.39 18.26 24.34
CA ASN A 555 -33.67 19.41 23.48
C ASN A 555 -32.55 19.71 22.45
N GLY A 556 -31.93 18.67 21.89
CA GLY A 556 -30.85 18.79 20.90
C GLY A 556 -29.47 19.11 21.45
N THR A 557 -29.29 19.18 22.78
CA THR A 557 -27.98 19.33 23.40
C THR A 557 -27.25 17.99 23.41
N MET A 558 -26.00 17.96 22.95
CA MET A 558 -25.12 16.79 23.05
C MET A 558 -24.26 16.88 24.31
N SER A 559 -24.11 15.78 25.04
CA SER A 559 -23.21 15.71 26.20
C SER A 559 -21.73 15.68 25.77
N GLU A 560 -20.84 16.09 26.67
CA GLU A 560 -19.41 15.88 26.48
C GLU A 560 -19.10 14.37 26.44
N GLY A 561 -18.38 13.92 25.41
CA GLY A 561 -17.99 12.52 25.27
C GLY A 561 -18.90 11.67 24.37
N VAL A 562 -19.76 12.27 23.54
CA VAL A 562 -20.40 11.58 22.41
C VAL A 562 -19.38 11.28 21.31
N HIS A 563 -19.38 10.04 20.80
CA HIS A 563 -18.40 9.53 19.82
C HIS A 563 -19.03 9.20 18.44
N SER A 564 -20.34 9.04 18.37
CA SER A 564 -21.06 8.81 17.11
C SER A 564 -22.49 9.33 17.15
N LEU A 565 -23.02 9.69 15.97
CA LEU A 565 -24.43 9.99 15.79
C LEU A 565 -25.17 8.75 15.29
N GLY A 566 -26.32 8.46 15.89
CA GLY A 566 -27.18 7.34 15.52
C GLY A 566 -27.94 7.56 14.22
N GLU A 567 -28.62 6.50 13.82
CA GLU A 567 -29.57 6.51 12.70
C GLU A 567 -30.72 7.49 12.98
N ASP A 568 -31.17 8.18 11.93
CA ASP A 568 -32.31 9.13 11.93
C ASP A 568 -32.25 10.25 12.99
N CYS A 569 -31.08 10.50 13.59
CA CYS A 569 -30.96 11.36 14.77
C CYS A 569 -31.52 12.77 14.55
N PHE A 570 -31.23 13.37 13.39
CA PHE A 570 -31.70 14.68 12.94
C PHE A 570 -32.60 14.60 11.70
N GLU A 571 -33.19 13.44 11.43
CA GLU A 571 -34.06 13.27 10.27
C GLU A 571 -35.23 14.28 10.30
N GLN A 572 -35.48 14.94 9.16
CA GLN A 572 -36.58 15.90 8.94
C GLN A 572 -36.58 17.10 9.90
N VAL A 573 -35.45 17.43 10.54
CA VAL A 573 -35.37 18.56 11.46
C VAL A 573 -35.24 19.88 10.68
N ALA A 574 -36.39 20.51 10.40
CA ALA A 574 -36.46 21.74 9.61
C ALA A 574 -35.84 22.97 10.28
N SER A 575 -35.57 22.94 11.58
CA SER A 575 -34.94 24.07 12.32
C SER A 575 -33.44 24.17 12.09
N ILE A 576 -32.77 23.11 11.60
CA ILE A 576 -31.32 23.11 11.42
C ILE A 576 -30.97 23.79 10.09
N CYS A 577 -30.34 24.97 10.19
CA CYS A 577 -29.77 25.69 9.05
C CYS A 577 -28.24 25.53 8.98
N LYS A 578 -27.57 25.56 10.14
CA LYS A 578 -26.13 25.33 10.27
C LYS A 578 -25.89 24.27 11.33
N PHE A 579 -24.96 23.36 11.09
CA PHE A 579 -24.60 22.32 12.04
C PHE A 579 -23.09 22.12 12.10
N VAL A 580 -22.54 21.99 13.31
CA VAL A 580 -21.13 21.67 13.52
C VAL A 580 -21.07 20.35 14.23
N ILE A 581 -20.47 19.34 13.59
CA ILE A 581 -20.25 18.03 14.20
C ILE A 581 -19.04 18.14 15.14
N PRO A 582 -19.19 17.86 16.45
CA PRO A 582 -18.06 17.81 17.39
C PRO A 582 -16.89 16.93 16.91
N SER A 583 -15.67 17.35 17.20
CA SER A 583 -14.43 16.63 16.83
C SER A 583 -14.30 15.24 17.48
N THR A 584 -15.05 14.97 18.54
CA THR A 584 -15.13 13.65 19.19
C THR A 584 -15.87 12.62 18.35
N ILE A 585 -16.70 13.07 17.40
CA ILE A 585 -17.50 12.19 16.55
C ILE A 585 -16.62 11.59 15.45
N SER A 586 -16.65 10.28 15.36
CA SER A 586 -15.92 9.50 14.36
C SER A 586 -16.84 8.82 13.35
N ARG A 587 -18.14 8.71 13.63
CA ARG A 587 -19.13 8.01 12.78
C ARG A 587 -20.49 8.71 12.80
N ILE A 588 -21.15 8.78 11.64
CA ILE A 588 -22.52 9.27 11.49
C ILE A 588 -23.38 8.13 10.92
N GLY A 589 -24.50 7.84 11.57
CA GLY A 589 -25.42 6.77 11.19
C GLY A 589 -26.21 7.05 9.91
N ASN A 590 -26.99 6.05 9.49
CA ASN A 590 -27.85 6.14 8.31
C ASN A 590 -28.90 7.23 8.49
N SER A 591 -29.26 7.90 7.40
CA SER A 591 -30.34 8.90 7.34
C SER A 591 -30.27 10.01 8.40
N CYS A 592 -29.10 10.20 9.03
CA CYS A 592 -28.95 11.02 10.22
C CYS A 592 -29.44 12.45 10.04
N PHE A 593 -29.20 13.06 8.88
CA PHE A 593 -29.68 14.40 8.49
C PHE A 593 -30.63 14.33 7.29
N SER A 594 -31.22 13.17 7.00
CA SER A 594 -32.11 12.99 5.85
C SER A 594 -33.29 13.97 5.95
N SER A 595 -33.64 14.58 4.82
CA SER A 595 -34.70 15.57 4.66
C SER A 595 -34.59 16.80 5.58
N CYS A 596 -33.38 17.15 6.05
CA CYS A 596 -33.08 18.46 6.64
C CYS A 596 -33.09 19.55 5.56
N THR A 597 -34.27 19.89 5.05
CA THR A 597 -34.44 20.76 3.87
C THR A 597 -33.90 22.19 4.04
N ASN A 598 -33.72 22.64 5.28
CA ASN A 598 -33.14 23.95 5.59
C ASN A 598 -31.63 23.94 5.86
N LEU A 599 -30.98 22.76 5.91
CA LEU A 599 -29.55 22.66 6.19
C LEU A 599 -28.75 23.27 5.03
N CYS A 600 -28.14 24.43 5.29
CA CYS A 600 -27.32 25.16 4.31
C CYS A 600 -25.83 24.82 4.47
N THR A 601 -25.34 24.70 5.71
CA THR A 601 -23.92 24.47 5.99
C THR A 601 -23.74 23.42 7.07
N ILE A 602 -22.89 22.43 6.82
CA ILE A 602 -22.44 21.49 7.84
C ILE A 602 -20.92 21.42 7.89
N ARG A 603 -20.35 21.53 9.09
CA ARG A 603 -18.93 21.27 9.33
C ARG A 603 -18.78 19.87 9.92
N LEU A 604 -18.09 18.99 9.20
CA LEU A 604 -17.81 17.63 9.64
C LEU A 604 -16.60 17.60 10.60
N SER A 605 -16.51 16.52 11.37
CA SER A 605 -15.37 16.24 12.25
C SER A 605 -14.15 15.79 11.46
N ASP A 606 -12.96 16.29 11.82
CA ASP A 606 -11.69 15.83 11.23
C ASP A 606 -11.39 14.35 11.55
N ASN A 607 -12.01 13.79 12.60
CA ASN A 607 -11.87 12.38 13.00
C ASN A 607 -12.91 11.45 12.36
N LEU A 608 -13.75 11.96 11.47
CA LEU A 608 -14.82 11.20 10.83
C LEU A 608 -14.27 10.13 9.87
N THR A 609 -14.56 8.86 10.17
CA THR A 609 -14.13 7.71 9.37
C THR A 609 -15.22 7.17 8.46
N SER A 610 -16.50 7.30 8.83
CA SER A 610 -17.63 6.79 8.04
C SER A 610 -18.89 7.65 8.12
N ILE A 611 -19.60 7.76 6.99
CA ILE A 611 -20.92 8.39 6.86
C ILE A 611 -21.91 7.34 6.36
N GLY A 612 -23.02 7.17 7.07
CA GLY A 612 -24.04 6.16 6.78
C GLY A 612 -24.85 6.42 5.50
N ASP A 613 -25.66 5.44 5.13
CA ASP A 613 -26.51 5.47 3.94
C ASP A 613 -27.57 6.57 4.07
N TYR A 614 -27.86 7.28 2.98
CA TYR A 614 -28.84 8.36 2.89
C TYR A 614 -28.66 9.50 3.91
N CYS A 615 -27.47 9.62 4.53
CA CYS A 615 -27.24 10.53 5.66
C CYS A 615 -27.68 11.98 5.41
N PHE A 616 -27.42 12.54 4.23
CA PHE A 616 -27.83 13.90 3.83
C PHE A 616 -28.88 13.90 2.72
N CYS A 617 -29.56 12.78 2.49
CA CYS A 617 -30.57 12.67 1.42
C CYS A 617 -31.62 13.79 1.57
N GLY A 618 -31.93 14.53 0.50
CA GLY A 618 -32.93 15.61 0.54
C GLY A 618 -32.54 16.88 1.31
N CYS A 619 -31.25 17.09 1.62
CA CYS A 619 -30.73 18.37 2.15
C CYS A 619 -30.69 19.43 1.04
N LYS A 620 -31.86 19.90 0.61
CA LYS A 620 -32.04 20.69 -0.62
C LYS A 620 -31.32 22.04 -0.64
N LYS A 621 -30.94 22.61 0.50
CA LYS A 621 -30.20 23.88 0.62
C LYS A 621 -28.69 23.71 0.85
N LEU A 622 -28.18 22.49 0.99
CA LEU A 622 -26.76 22.27 1.21
C LEU A 622 -25.99 22.62 -0.05
N GLU A 623 -25.12 23.65 0.02
CA GLU A 623 -24.40 24.17 -1.15
C GLU A 623 -23.03 23.54 -1.34
N THR A 624 -22.28 23.37 -0.25
CA THR A 624 -20.90 22.87 -0.28
C THR A 624 -20.66 21.91 0.87
N ILE A 625 -19.86 20.87 0.65
CA ILE A 625 -19.38 20.02 1.73
C ILE A 625 -17.94 19.56 1.50
N ALA A 626 -17.12 19.67 2.55
CA ALA A 626 -15.78 19.11 2.58
C ALA A 626 -15.76 17.88 3.48
N LEU A 627 -15.45 16.71 2.90
CA LEU A 627 -15.33 15.47 3.63
C LEU A 627 -13.95 15.36 4.30
N SER A 628 -13.89 14.77 5.49
CA SER A 628 -12.62 14.60 6.21
C SER A 628 -11.65 13.71 5.42
N SER A 629 -10.36 14.03 5.43
CA SER A 629 -9.31 13.21 4.82
C SER A 629 -9.22 11.78 5.37
N ARG A 630 -9.79 11.52 6.56
CA ARG A 630 -9.86 10.19 7.19
C ARG A 630 -11.11 9.40 6.82
N THR A 631 -12.09 10.02 6.16
CA THR A 631 -13.33 9.36 5.76
C THR A 631 -13.03 8.33 4.67
N CYS A 632 -13.23 7.06 5.00
CA CYS A 632 -12.96 5.94 4.09
C CYS A 632 -14.24 5.27 3.56
N TYR A 633 -15.41 5.70 4.04
CA TYR A 633 -16.72 5.18 3.63
C TYR A 633 -17.77 6.28 3.53
N ILE A 634 -18.45 6.35 2.38
CA ILE A 634 -19.61 7.19 2.11
C ILE A 634 -20.76 6.26 1.72
N GLY A 635 -21.83 6.24 2.50
CA GLY A 635 -22.95 5.33 2.31
C GLY A 635 -23.75 5.56 1.03
N LYS A 636 -24.57 4.56 0.67
CA LYS A 636 -25.48 4.59 -0.47
C LYS A 636 -26.39 5.82 -0.38
N GLY A 637 -26.55 6.57 -1.45
CA GLY A 637 -27.50 7.69 -1.50
C GLY A 637 -27.20 8.84 -0.55
N CYS A 638 -25.98 8.93 0.00
CA CYS A 638 -25.63 9.87 1.07
C CYS A 638 -26.02 11.32 0.77
N PHE A 639 -25.84 11.81 -0.45
CA PHE A 639 -26.20 13.17 -0.89
C PHE A 639 -27.33 13.18 -1.94
N LYS A 640 -28.11 12.10 -2.03
CA LYS A 640 -29.23 12.03 -2.97
C LYS A 640 -30.19 13.22 -2.76
N ASP A 641 -30.72 13.78 -3.84
CA ASP A 641 -31.66 14.92 -3.82
C ASP A 641 -31.13 16.21 -3.14
N CYS A 642 -29.80 16.37 -2.98
CA CYS A 642 -29.17 17.62 -2.56
C CYS A 642 -29.07 18.61 -3.73
N SER A 643 -30.22 19.16 -4.14
CA SER A 643 -30.35 19.92 -5.40
C SER A 643 -29.48 21.17 -5.52
N GLN A 644 -29.08 21.79 -4.40
CA GLN A 644 -28.21 22.98 -4.38
C GLN A 644 -26.72 22.67 -4.22
N LEU A 645 -26.35 21.40 -4.00
CA LEU A 645 -24.98 20.99 -3.79
C LEU A 645 -24.18 21.24 -5.07
N ASN A 646 -23.27 22.20 -5.01
CA ASN A 646 -22.52 22.68 -6.17
C ASN A 646 -21.02 22.33 -6.10
N GLU A 647 -20.48 22.12 -4.89
CA GLU A 647 -19.09 21.75 -4.64
C GLU A 647 -18.98 20.65 -3.57
N VAL A 648 -18.19 19.63 -3.86
CA VAL A 648 -17.90 18.52 -2.94
C VAL A 648 -16.41 18.22 -2.97
N VAL A 649 -15.76 18.29 -1.82
CA VAL A 649 -14.38 17.83 -1.67
C VAL A 649 -14.39 16.39 -1.15
N LEU A 650 -14.05 15.43 -2.02
CA LEU A 650 -13.96 14.02 -1.69
C LEU A 650 -12.67 13.70 -0.89
N PRO A 651 -12.70 12.68 -0.01
CA PRO A 651 -11.51 12.24 0.69
C PRO A 651 -10.51 11.59 -0.27
N LYS A 652 -9.22 11.85 -0.04
CA LYS A 652 -8.11 11.38 -0.87
C LYS A 652 -8.03 9.84 -0.98
N TYR A 653 -8.45 9.14 0.06
CA TYR A 653 -8.42 7.67 0.17
C TYR A 653 -9.84 7.10 0.18
N LEU A 654 -10.51 7.16 -0.97
CA LEU A 654 -11.83 6.57 -1.20
C LEU A 654 -11.72 5.48 -2.28
N PRO A 655 -11.93 4.19 -1.95
CA PRO A 655 -11.85 3.12 -2.94
C PRO A 655 -13.11 3.02 -3.82
N GLU A 656 -14.26 3.45 -3.31
CA GLU A 656 -15.55 3.26 -3.97
C GLU A 656 -16.50 4.43 -3.67
N LEU A 657 -17.22 4.88 -4.70
CA LEU A 657 -18.44 5.66 -4.56
C LEU A 657 -19.63 4.71 -4.68
N GLN A 658 -20.41 4.60 -3.62
CA GLN A 658 -21.58 3.72 -3.54
C GLN A 658 -22.70 4.13 -4.52
N ASN A 659 -23.75 3.31 -4.59
CA ASN A 659 -24.91 3.59 -5.44
C ASN A 659 -25.61 4.91 -5.02
N GLU A 660 -26.11 5.65 -6.00
CA GLU A 660 -26.95 6.85 -5.84
C GLU A 660 -26.34 8.00 -5.01
N VAL A 661 -25.04 7.98 -4.67
CA VAL A 661 -24.43 8.93 -3.70
C VAL A 661 -24.76 10.39 -4.00
N PHE A 662 -24.67 10.83 -5.26
CA PHE A 662 -24.98 12.19 -5.72
C PHE A 662 -26.20 12.24 -6.66
N SER A 663 -27.07 11.23 -6.64
CA SER A 663 -28.26 11.21 -7.50
C SER A 663 -29.14 12.45 -7.27
N ASN A 664 -29.59 13.10 -8.35
CA ASN A 664 -30.36 14.34 -8.35
C ASN A 664 -29.65 15.57 -7.72
N CYS A 665 -28.32 15.57 -7.59
CA CYS A 665 -27.52 16.77 -7.26
C CYS A 665 -27.43 17.72 -8.48
N SER A 666 -28.53 18.37 -8.82
CA SER A 666 -28.70 19.11 -10.08
C SER A 666 -27.75 20.30 -10.27
N ASN A 667 -27.20 20.88 -9.20
CA ASN A 667 -26.30 22.03 -9.24
C ASN A 667 -24.81 21.67 -9.14
N LEU A 668 -24.46 20.39 -9.02
CA LEU A 668 -23.08 19.93 -8.95
C LEU A 668 -22.38 20.28 -10.27
N ARG A 669 -21.39 21.18 -10.25
CA ARG A 669 -20.74 21.71 -11.46
C ARG A 669 -19.60 20.83 -11.97
N GLY A 670 -18.97 20.10 -11.05
CA GLY A 670 -17.88 19.18 -11.30
C GLY A 670 -17.51 18.47 -10.02
N ILE A 671 -16.76 17.38 -10.15
CA ILE A 671 -16.25 16.63 -9.01
C ILE A 671 -14.86 16.08 -9.33
N GLU A 672 -13.92 16.29 -8.42
CA GLU A 672 -12.59 15.70 -8.53
C GLU A 672 -12.60 14.30 -7.91
N LEU A 673 -12.48 13.28 -8.77
CA LEU A 673 -12.44 11.89 -8.33
C LEU A 673 -11.06 11.54 -7.75
N PRO A 674 -10.98 10.93 -6.55
CA PRO A 674 -9.69 10.63 -5.93
C PRO A 674 -8.92 9.55 -6.69
N GLN A 675 -7.59 9.64 -6.69
CA GLN A 675 -6.70 8.69 -7.40
C GLN A 675 -6.90 7.24 -6.97
N THR A 676 -7.35 6.99 -5.74
CA THR A 676 -7.58 5.63 -5.21
C THR A 676 -8.89 5.01 -5.65
N LEU A 677 -9.78 5.76 -6.30
CA LEU A 677 -11.12 5.32 -6.67
C LEU A 677 -11.05 4.19 -7.70
N GLN A 678 -11.72 3.08 -7.40
CA GLN A 678 -11.79 1.90 -8.25
C GLN A 678 -13.18 1.72 -8.88
N THR A 679 -14.23 2.10 -8.15
CA THR A 679 -15.62 1.82 -8.53
C THR A 679 -16.51 3.06 -8.40
N ILE A 680 -17.35 3.29 -9.41
CA ILE A 680 -18.46 4.25 -9.39
C ILE A 680 -19.77 3.46 -9.48
N GLY A 681 -20.56 3.48 -8.41
CA GLY A 681 -21.78 2.69 -8.24
C GLY A 681 -22.95 3.09 -9.16
N GLU A 682 -24.00 2.27 -9.10
CA GLU A 682 -25.23 2.45 -9.90
C GLU A 682 -25.88 3.80 -9.61
N ARG A 683 -26.29 4.55 -10.65
CA ARG A 683 -26.93 5.88 -10.53
C ARG A 683 -26.17 6.92 -9.69
N CYS A 684 -24.86 6.75 -9.48
CA CYS A 684 -24.07 7.57 -8.56
C CYS A 684 -24.23 9.09 -8.80
N PHE A 685 -24.21 9.53 -10.05
CA PHE A 685 -24.40 10.91 -10.51
C PHE A 685 -25.65 11.07 -11.40
N GLU A 686 -26.66 10.21 -11.25
CA GLU A 686 -27.89 10.31 -12.04
C GLU A 686 -28.52 11.70 -11.85
N ASN A 687 -28.98 12.32 -12.94
CA ASN A 687 -29.57 13.67 -12.99
C ASN A 687 -28.70 14.79 -12.37
N CYS A 688 -27.37 14.65 -12.35
CA CYS A 688 -26.45 15.75 -12.06
C CYS A 688 -26.37 16.72 -13.26
N ARG A 689 -27.44 17.50 -13.45
CA ARG A 689 -27.67 18.31 -14.67
C ARG A 689 -26.65 19.42 -14.92
N SER A 690 -25.86 19.82 -13.92
CA SER A 690 -24.88 20.90 -14.02
C SER A 690 -23.43 20.46 -14.25
N ILE A 691 -23.12 19.16 -14.18
CA ILE A 691 -21.76 18.69 -14.42
C ILE A 691 -21.41 18.98 -15.88
N THR A 692 -20.35 19.76 -16.12
CA THR A 692 -19.89 20.09 -17.48
C THR A 692 -18.76 19.22 -17.96
N GLU A 693 -17.97 18.68 -17.04
CA GLU A 693 -16.82 17.84 -17.33
C GLU A 693 -16.61 16.81 -16.23
N ILE A 694 -16.08 15.65 -16.61
CA ILE A 694 -15.65 14.62 -15.67
C ILE A 694 -14.33 14.01 -16.15
N ALA A 695 -13.41 13.82 -15.20
CA ALA A 695 -12.15 13.16 -15.44
C ALA A 695 -12.03 11.90 -14.59
N PHE A 696 -11.74 10.78 -15.24
CA PHE A 696 -11.62 9.48 -14.61
C PHE A 696 -10.14 9.18 -14.32
N PRO A 697 -9.73 9.04 -13.04
CA PRO A 697 -8.35 8.71 -12.66
C PRO A 697 -7.96 7.29 -13.04
N LYS A 698 -6.65 7.03 -13.11
CA LYS A 698 -6.06 5.78 -13.63
C LYS A 698 -6.66 4.50 -13.04
N ASN A 699 -6.96 4.50 -11.74
CA ASN A 699 -7.38 3.30 -11.01
C ASN A 699 -8.88 2.98 -11.12
N VAL A 700 -9.69 3.81 -11.79
CA VAL A 700 -11.12 3.51 -11.98
C VAL A 700 -11.27 2.32 -12.94
N GLN A 701 -11.85 1.24 -12.44
CA GLN A 701 -12.04 -0.03 -13.15
C GLN A 701 -13.47 -0.18 -13.67
N ASN A 702 -14.47 0.18 -12.85
CA ASN A 702 -15.87 -0.10 -13.13
C ASN A 702 -16.76 1.13 -12.98
N VAL A 703 -17.58 1.39 -14.00
CA VAL A 703 -18.67 2.36 -13.99
C VAL A 703 -19.99 1.58 -14.17
N PHE A 704 -20.81 1.56 -13.12
CA PHE A 704 -22.03 0.76 -13.08
C PHE A 704 -23.22 1.43 -13.79
N GLN A 705 -24.30 0.67 -13.98
CA GLN A 705 -25.48 1.07 -14.74
C GLN A 705 -26.03 2.46 -14.33
N ASN A 706 -26.39 3.28 -15.32
CA ASN A 706 -26.94 4.62 -15.15
C ASN A 706 -26.08 5.61 -14.34
N ALA A 707 -24.79 5.34 -14.09
CA ALA A 707 -23.96 6.14 -13.18
C ALA A 707 -23.98 7.64 -13.46
N PHE A 708 -24.03 8.07 -14.72
CA PHE A 708 -24.10 9.48 -15.14
C PHE A 708 -25.36 9.78 -15.97
N SER A 709 -26.41 8.94 -15.89
CA SER A 709 -27.65 9.13 -16.63
C SER A 709 -28.25 10.52 -16.36
N GLY A 710 -28.67 11.26 -17.40
CA GLY A 710 -29.32 12.57 -17.23
C GLY A 710 -28.37 13.73 -16.89
N CYS A 711 -27.04 13.58 -17.03
CA CYS A 711 -26.07 14.67 -16.93
C CYS A 711 -26.16 15.62 -18.14
N GLN A 712 -27.18 16.48 -18.15
CA GLN A 712 -27.57 17.24 -19.33
C GLN A 712 -26.54 18.23 -19.85
N LYS A 713 -25.67 18.80 -18.99
CA LYS A 713 -24.61 19.75 -19.40
C LYS A 713 -23.25 19.10 -19.60
N LEU A 714 -23.11 17.77 -19.48
CA LEU A 714 -21.82 17.11 -19.59
C LEU A 714 -21.30 17.26 -21.03
N GLU A 715 -20.23 18.03 -21.23
CA GLU A 715 -19.66 18.35 -22.54
C GLU A 715 -18.35 17.61 -22.84
N LEU A 716 -17.55 17.37 -21.80
CA LEU A 716 -16.21 16.81 -21.90
C LEU A 716 -16.01 15.64 -20.93
N MET A 717 -15.49 14.54 -21.43
CA MET A 717 -15.05 13.42 -20.60
C MET A 717 -13.58 13.12 -20.86
N TYR A 718 -12.81 12.96 -19.80
CA TYR A 718 -11.37 12.69 -19.87
C TYR A 718 -11.03 11.35 -19.21
N PHE A 719 -10.34 10.47 -19.93
CA PHE A 719 -10.01 9.12 -19.46
C PHE A 719 -8.49 8.90 -19.42
N THR A 720 -7.95 8.64 -18.22
CA THR A 720 -6.55 8.18 -18.01
C THR A 720 -6.47 6.70 -17.61
N THR A 721 -7.53 5.92 -17.86
CA THR A 721 -7.87 4.75 -17.03
C THR A 721 -7.55 3.39 -17.63
N THR A 722 -7.55 2.38 -16.76
CA THR A 722 -7.57 0.95 -17.11
C THR A 722 -8.97 0.36 -17.01
N MET A 723 -10.02 1.14 -17.29
CA MET A 723 -11.41 0.71 -17.16
C MET A 723 -11.66 -0.65 -17.82
N THR A 724 -12.20 -1.58 -17.04
CA THR A 724 -12.56 -2.93 -17.47
C THR A 724 -14.04 -3.04 -17.85
N SER A 725 -14.90 -2.19 -17.28
CA SER A 725 -16.32 -2.18 -17.59
C SER A 725 -16.93 -0.78 -17.51
N VAL A 726 -17.80 -0.49 -18.48
CA VAL A 726 -18.77 0.61 -18.43
C VAL A 726 -20.12 -0.02 -18.76
N GLU A 727 -21.01 -0.08 -17.77
CA GLU A 727 -22.27 -0.77 -17.91
C GLU A 727 -23.29 0.02 -18.75
N LYS A 728 -24.37 -0.64 -19.16
CA LYS A 728 -25.39 -0.07 -20.06
C LYS A 728 -25.99 1.20 -19.47
N ASN A 729 -26.35 2.14 -20.36
CA ASN A 729 -27.03 3.39 -20.03
C ASN A 729 -26.26 4.30 -19.06
N SER A 730 -24.96 4.06 -18.84
CA SER A 730 -24.14 4.88 -17.93
C SER A 730 -24.17 6.36 -18.27
N PHE A 731 -24.38 6.72 -19.54
CA PHE A 731 -24.44 8.10 -20.04
C PHE A 731 -25.73 8.39 -20.84
N VAL A 732 -26.83 7.66 -20.59
CA VAL A 732 -28.10 7.92 -21.27
C VAL A 732 -28.63 9.31 -20.89
N MET A 733 -29.40 9.96 -21.78
CA MET A 733 -29.95 11.31 -21.57
C MET A 733 -28.88 12.40 -21.30
N CYS A 734 -27.67 12.24 -21.86
CA CYS A 734 -26.58 13.23 -21.83
C CYS A 734 -26.37 13.86 -23.23
N PRO A 735 -27.27 14.75 -23.70
CA PRO A 735 -27.29 15.22 -25.10
C PRO A 735 -26.11 16.13 -25.48
N ASN A 736 -25.39 16.71 -24.51
CA ASN A 736 -24.35 17.70 -24.75
C ASN A 736 -22.93 17.15 -24.77
N ILE A 737 -22.75 15.83 -24.65
CA ILE A 737 -21.40 15.26 -24.71
C ILE A 737 -20.85 15.53 -26.11
N LYS A 738 -19.79 16.33 -26.20
CA LYS A 738 -19.18 16.74 -27.48
C LYS A 738 -17.80 16.14 -27.65
N ASN A 739 -17.05 16.06 -26.55
CA ASN A 739 -15.64 15.73 -26.55
C ASN A 739 -15.37 14.57 -25.57
N VAL A 740 -14.85 13.47 -26.08
CA VAL A 740 -14.40 12.34 -25.26
C VAL A 740 -12.92 12.11 -25.51
N VAL A 741 -12.08 12.26 -24.50
CA VAL A 741 -10.63 12.27 -24.61
C VAL A 741 -10.02 11.00 -24.02
N PHE A 742 -9.14 10.34 -24.77
CA PHE A 742 -8.40 9.14 -24.35
C PHE A 742 -6.89 9.32 -24.53
N GLU A 743 -6.13 9.20 -23.43
CA GLU A 743 -4.66 9.37 -23.44
C GLU A 743 -3.90 8.08 -23.80
N GLU A 744 -4.22 6.93 -23.20
CA GLU A 744 -3.31 5.76 -23.23
C GLU A 744 -3.96 4.37 -23.46
N ASN A 745 -5.23 4.24 -23.88
CA ASN A 745 -5.87 2.90 -23.89
C ASN A 745 -7.01 2.66 -24.93
N ASP A 746 -6.78 1.74 -25.88
CA ASP A 746 -7.72 1.35 -26.94
C ASP A 746 -8.96 0.56 -26.44
N ASN A 747 -8.87 -0.15 -25.29
CA ASN A 747 -9.95 -1.02 -24.81
C ASN A 747 -11.15 -0.25 -24.22
N THR A 748 -10.92 0.92 -23.62
CA THR A 748 -11.95 1.72 -22.96
C THR A 748 -12.88 2.39 -23.96
N ILE A 749 -12.39 2.72 -25.16
CA ILE A 749 -13.18 3.38 -26.20
C ILE A 749 -14.38 2.52 -26.59
N SER A 750 -14.19 1.22 -26.83
CA SER A 750 -15.29 0.30 -27.18
C SER A 750 -16.36 0.19 -26.10
N LEU A 751 -16.00 0.30 -24.82
CA LEU A 751 -16.94 0.26 -23.69
C LEU A 751 -17.78 1.54 -23.59
N VAL A 752 -17.20 2.69 -23.96
CA VAL A 752 -17.85 4.00 -23.90
C VAL A 752 -18.65 4.30 -25.18
N PHE A 753 -18.20 3.79 -26.33
CA PHE A 753 -18.76 4.11 -27.64
C PHE A 753 -20.26 3.81 -27.75
N ASP A 754 -20.71 2.69 -27.19
CA ASP A 754 -22.10 2.25 -27.24
C ASP A 754 -23.03 3.08 -26.33
N ASN A 755 -22.45 3.88 -25.42
CA ASN A 755 -23.19 4.70 -24.47
C ASN A 755 -23.29 6.19 -24.88
N VAL A 756 -22.53 6.65 -25.89
CA VAL A 756 -22.25 8.09 -26.10
C VAL A 756 -22.16 8.45 -27.59
N PHE A 757 -23.31 8.51 -28.29
CA PHE A 757 -23.39 8.75 -29.74
C PHE A 757 -24.38 9.88 -30.09
N PRO A 758 -24.09 10.78 -31.08
CA PRO A 758 -22.86 10.94 -31.86
C PRO A 758 -21.93 12.03 -31.27
N THR A 759 -20.76 11.66 -30.76
CA THR A 759 -19.80 12.59 -30.10
C THR A 759 -18.42 12.52 -30.75
N THR A 760 -17.57 13.55 -30.58
CA THR A 760 -16.19 13.55 -31.10
C THR A 760 -15.26 12.88 -30.09
N PHE A 761 -14.46 11.93 -30.56
CA PHE A 761 -13.50 11.18 -29.77
C PHE A 761 -12.08 11.68 -30.11
N TRP A 762 -11.37 12.20 -29.12
CA TRP A 762 -9.99 12.67 -29.24
C TRP A 762 -9.04 11.63 -28.69
N VAL A 763 -8.08 11.18 -29.50
CA VAL A 763 -7.14 10.12 -29.11
C VAL A 763 -5.69 10.57 -29.25
N GLY A 764 -4.83 10.13 -28.33
CA GLY A 764 -3.38 10.35 -28.41
C GLY A 764 -2.73 9.64 -29.61
N LYS A 765 -1.56 10.14 -30.06
CA LYS A 765 -0.76 9.63 -31.21
C LYS A 765 -0.43 8.13 -31.18
N THR A 766 -0.48 7.53 -29.99
CA THR A 766 -0.20 6.11 -29.76
C THR A 766 -1.38 5.19 -30.14
N ASN A 767 -2.61 5.71 -30.27
CA ASN A 767 -3.83 4.95 -30.56
C ASN A 767 -4.09 4.79 -32.08
N LYS A 768 -3.06 4.39 -32.84
CA LYS A 768 -3.06 4.35 -34.33
C LYS A 768 -4.09 3.40 -34.96
N LYS A 769 -4.56 2.39 -34.22
CA LYS A 769 -5.48 1.38 -34.76
C LYS A 769 -6.90 1.91 -34.95
N LEU A 770 -7.36 2.81 -34.08
CA LEU A 770 -8.70 3.42 -34.14
C LEU A 770 -8.84 4.55 -35.15
N LEU A 771 -7.74 5.21 -35.53
CA LEU A 771 -7.72 6.20 -36.61
C LEU A 771 -8.01 5.56 -38.00
N CYS A 772 -7.78 4.25 -38.14
CA CYS A 772 -7.87 3.52 -39.41
C CYS A 772 -9.19 2.73 -39.61
N GLU A 773 -9.94 2.45 -38.53
CA GLU A 773 -11.20 1.70 -38.58
C GLU A 773 -12.39 2.68 -38.51
N THR A 774 -12.86 3.09 -39.70
CA THR A 774 -13.99 4.00 -40.00
C THR A 774 -15.04 4.18 -38.90
N LYS A 775 -14.87 5.22 -38.08
CA LYS A 775 -15.94 5.94 -37.35
C LYS A 775 -15.65 7.43 -37.54
N ASN A 776 -16.45 8.13 -38.35
CA ASN A 776 -16.22 9.52 -38.82
C ASN A 776 -15.98 10.59 -37.73
N ASN A 777 -16.06 10.24 -36.44
CA ASN A 777 -15.95 11.17 -35.32
C ASN A 777 -14.71 10.95 -34.43
N VAL A 778 -13.75 10.09 -34.79
CA VAL A 778 -12.49 9.91 -34.06
C VAL A 778 -11.39 10.77 -34.70
N LYS A 779 -10.70 11.60 -33.91
CA LYS A 779 -9.66 12.55 -34.35
C LYS A 779 -8.45 12.51 -33.42
N GLU A 780 -7.30 12.95 -33.91
CA GLU A 780 -6.11 13.09 -33.06
C GLU A 780 -6.32 14.24 -32.08
N ILE A 781 -5.92 14.05 -30.82
CA ILE A 781 -6.09 15.08 -29.77
C ILE A 781 -5.34 16.38 -30.09
N SER A 782 -4.26 16.32 -30.87
CA SER A 782 -3.53 17.49 -31.35
C SER A 782 -4.38 18.41 -32.23
N ASP A 783 -5.43 17.89 -32.86
CA ASP A 783 -6.39 18.65 -33.66
C ASP A 783 -7.57 19.20 -32.82
N ALA A 784 -7.57 18.97 -31.50
CA ALA A 784 -8.63 19.42 -30.63
C ALA A 784 -8.66 20.95 -30.51
N PRO A 785 -9.85 21.57 -30.40
CA PRO A 785 -9.96 22.99 -30.14
C PRO A 785 -9.14 23.40 -28.92
N LYS A 786 -8.51 24.58 -28.94
CA LYS A 786 -7.66 25.09 -27.86
C LYS A 786 -8.27 24.93 -26.45
N LYS A 787 -9.58 25.23 -26.31
CA LYS A 787 -10.32 25.07 -25.05
C LYS A 787 -10.37 23.62 -24.52
N VAL A 788 -10.37 22.63 -25.41
CA VAL A 788 -10.30 21.21 -25.04
C VAL A 788 -8.89 20.86 -24.58
N LEU A 789 -7.86 21.33 -25.29
CA LEU A 789 -6.45 21.13 -24.90
C LEU A 789 -6.12 21.76 -23.55
N GLU A 790 -6.57 22.99 -23.28
CA GLU A 790 -6.36 23.68 -21.99
C GLU A 790 -6.99 22.88 -20.82
N ARG A 791 -8.20 22.33 -21.01
CA ARG A 791 -8.86 21.46 -20.02
C ARG A 791 -8.13 20.13 -19.83
N VAL A 792 -7.61 19.55 -20.92
CA VAL A 792 -6.82 18.31 -20.87
C VAL A 792 -5.51 18.52 -20.09
N GLU A 793 -4.80 19.61 -20.31
CA GLU A 793 -3.56 19.91 -19.57
C GLU A 793 -3.80 20.12 -18.07
N LYS A 794 -4.92 20.77 -17.69
CA LYS A 794 -5.34 20.84 -16.28
C LYS A 794 -5.44 19.43 -15.68
N TYR A 795 -6.07 18.49 -16.36
CA TYR A 795 -6.18 17.12 -15.86
C TYR A 795 -4.86 16.36 -15.89
N ARG A 796 -4.02 16.52 -16.91
CA ARG A 796 -2.66 15.98 -16.93
C ARG A 796 -1.89 16.43 -15.69
N SER A 797 -1.95 17.70 -15.32
CA SER A 797 -1.32 18.20 -14.10
C SER A 797 -1.91 17.60 -12.82
N LEU A 798 -3.25 17.45 -12.75
CA LEU A 798 -3.95 16.87 -11.60
C LEU A 798 -3.69 15.35 -11.42
N PHE A 799 -3.41 14.62 -12.49
CA PHE A 799 -3.12 13.18 -12.44
C PHE A 799 -1.62 12.85 -12.47
N ASN A 800 -0.73 13.79 -12.81
CA ASN A 800 0.72 13.61 -12.84
C ASN A 800 1.45 13.97 -11.53
N TYR A 801 0.74 14.13 -10.41
CA TYR A 801 1.41 14.36 -9.12
C TYR A 801 2.42 13.26 -8.81
N THR A 802 3.69 13.65 -8.82
CA THR A 802 4.78 12.92 -8.19
C THR A 802 4.59 12.94 -6.67
N LYS A 803 5.16 11.95 -5.98
CA LYS A 803 5.08 11.80 -4.52
C LYS A 803 5.65 13.01 -3.74
N GLU A 804 6.37 13.91 -4.40
CA GLU A 804 6.99 15.11 -3.82
C GLU A 804 5.92 16.17 -3.44
N ASP A 805 4.86 16.34 -4.24
CA ASP A 805 3.75 17.25 -3.91
C ASP A 805 2.87 16.73 -2.75
N LEU A 806 2.98 15.43 -2.44
CA LEU A 806 2.30 14.79 -1.31
C LEU A 806 3.08 14.89 0.00
N ILE A 807 4.33 15.34 -0.04
CA ILE A 807 5.18 15.50 1.16
C ILE A 807 5.27 16.97 1.57
N GLU A 808 5.23 17.91 0.63
CA GLU A 808 5.34 19.35 0.97
C GLU A 808 4.12 19.92 1.71
N ASN A 809 2.91 19.38 1.53
CA ASN A 809 1.71 19.85 2.25
C ASN A 809 1.51 19.27 3.66
N THR A 810 2.53 18.61 4.23
CA THR A 810 2.61 18.29 5.67
C THR A 810 3.62 19.14 6.44
N GLN A 811 4.29 20.07 5.77
CA GLN A 811 5.00 21.16 6.44
C GLN A 811 4.16 22.43 6.32
N VAL A 812 3.68 22.91 7.46
CA VAL A 812 3.06 24.22 7.62
C VAL A 812 3.98 25.29 7.01
N LYS A 813 3.64 25.78 5.82
CA LYS A 813 3.86 27.17 5.46
C LYS A 813 2.55 27.90 5.78
N ASN A 814 2.61 28.69 6.84
CA ASN A 814 1.80 29.90 6.91
C ASN A 814 2.11 30.68 5.63
N ASP A 815 1.13 30.87 4.76
CA ASP A 815 0.91 32.15 4.13
C ASP A 815 -0.52 32.26 3.63
N GLN A 816 -1.07 33.43 3.92
CA GLN A 816 -2.44 33.83 3.75
C GLN A 816 -2.83 33.93 2.28
N HIS A 817 -4.10 33.64 2.02
CA HIS A 817 -4.83 34.06 0.84
C HIS A 817 -4.51 35.50 0.44
N LYS A 818 -3.98 35.69 -0.77
CA LYS A 818 -4.34 36.86 -1.58
C LYS A 818 -5.27 36.41 -2.69
N VAL A 819 -6.47 36.97 -2.65
CA VAL A 819 -7.43 37.06 -3.75
C VAL A 819 -6.93 38.13 -4.70
N ASP A 820 -6.88 37.83 -6.00
CA ASP A 820 -6.76 38.84 -7.04
C ASP A 820 -8.05 39.68 -7.09
N SER A 821 -7.92 40.98 -6.90
CA SER A 821 -8.81 41.96 -7.54
C SER A 821 -7.90 42.97 -8.24
N GLY A 822 -7.94 42.97 -9.57
CA GLY A 822 -7.16 43.92 -10.37
C GLY A 822 -7.58 45.36 -10.11
N LEU A 823 -6.59 46.26 -10.13
CA LEU A 823 -6.59 47.56 -10.80
C LEU A 823 -5.19 48.18 -10.66
N GLU A 824 -4.56 48.36 -11.82
CA GLU A 824 -3.65 49.44 -12.26
C GLU A 824 -2.62 50.09 -11.30
N GLU A 825 -1.36 49.96 -11.72
CA GLU A 825 -0.31 51.00 -11.85
C GLU A 825 0.28 51.79 -10.67
N GLN A 826 1.63 51.71 -10.63
CA GLN A 826 2.64 52.75 -10.33
C GLN A 826 3.30 52.87 -8.93
N LYS A 827 4.64 52.64 -9.00
CA LYS A 827 5.78 53.39 -8.41
C LYS A 827 6.30 53.09 -6.98
N GLU A 828 7.63 53.07 -6.96
CA GLU A 828 8.65 52.87 -5.92
C GLU A 828 8.48 53.65 -4.60
N SER A 829 8.91 53.07 -3.46
CA SER A 829 10.09 53.51 -2.68
C SER A 829 10.14 52.89 -1.27
N ASP A 830 11.37 52.76 -0.75
CA ASP A 830 11.81 52.16 0.52
C ASP A 830 11.06 52.60 1.79
N PHE A 831 10.94 51.73 2.80
CA PHE A 831 11.27 52.00 4.22
C PHE A 831 11.20 50.72 5.09
N SER A 832 11.95 50.72 6.18
CA SER A 832 12.48 49.60 7.00
C SER A 832 11.47 48.76 7.81
N ILE A 833 11.80 47.48 7.99
CA ILE A 833 11.02 46.40 8.63
C ILE A 833 10.98 46.44 10.19
N GLU A 834 11.57 47.43 10.85
CA GLU A 834 11.71 47.40 12.32
C GLU A 834 10.64 48.17 13.14
N GLU A 835 9.59 48.71 12.53
CA GLU A 835 8.57 49.50 13.25
C GLU A 835 7.11 48.99 13.16
N GLN A 836 6.88 47.76 12.68
CA GLN A 836 5.52 47.15 12.64
C GLN A 836 5.34 45.89 13.50
N ILE A 837 6.33 45.52 14.32
CA ILE A 837 6.23 44.35 15.21
C ILE A 837 5.63 44.70 16.58
N GLU A 838 5.49 45.99 16.93
CA GLU A 838 5.05 46.40 18.28
C GLU A 838 3.55 46.72 18.42
N GLU A 839 2.76 46.74 17.33
CA GLU A 839 1.30 46.97 17.40
C GLU A 839 0.43 45.70 17.23
N LYS A 840 1.01 44.53 16.92
CA LYS A 840 0.25 43.27 16.76
C LYS A 840 0.30 42.31 17.96
N GLN A 841 0.95 42.68 19.06
CA GLN A 841 0.93 41.89 20.30
C GLN A 841 -0.11 42.36 21.35
N ASN A 842 -0.95 43.37 21.04
CA ASN A 842 -1.96 43.88 21.98
C ASN A 842 -3.44 43.74 21.56
N ALA A 843 -3.76 42.80 20.66
CA ALA A 843 -5.14 42.54 20.24
C ALA A 843 -5.60 41.06 20.39
N ILE A 844 -5.12 40.36 21.42
CA ILE A 844 -5.68 39.08 21.91
C ILE A 844 -6.01 39.21 23.40
N ALA A 845 -6.89 40.16 23.71
CA ALA A 845 -7.53 40.30 25.01
C ALA A 845 -8.82 41.11 24.85
N LYS A 846 -9.86 40.49 24.28
CA LYS A 846 -11.29 40.85 24.41
C LYS A 846 -12.10 40.00 23.44
N PHE A 847 -12.86 39.04 23.97
CA PHE A 847 -14.27 38.77 23.67
C PHE A 847 -14.68 37.46 24.38
N SER A 848 -15.04 37.62 25.66
CA SER A 848 -15.95 36.74 26.38
C SER A 848 -17.24 37.52 26.63
N LEU A 849 -18.37 36.80 26.79
CA LEU A 849 -19.77 37.24 26.96
C LEU A 849 -20.50 37.54 25.63
N TYR A 850 -21.65 36.95 25.28
CA TYR A 850 -22.83 36.53 26.05
C TYR A 850 -23.53 35.33 25.37
N ILE A 851 -24.12 34.40 26.15
CA ILE A 851 -25.55 34.00 26.07
C ILE A 851 -25.97 33.52 27.48
N GLU A 852 -26.90 34.26 28.09
CA GLU A 852 -27.66 33.88 29.29
C GLU A 852 -28.80 32.93 28.91
N ILE A 853 -29.06 31.89 29.72
CA ILE A 853 -30.39 31.26 29.86
C ILE A 853 -30.61 30.95 31.35
N PRO A 854 -31.82 31.20 31.91
CA PRO A 854 -32.07 31.23 33.35
C PRO A 854 -32.40 29.84 33.92
N ILE A 855 -32.00 29.63 35.17
CA ILE A 855 -32.41 28.50 36.02
C ILE A 855 -33.69 28.90 36.76
N PRO A 856 -34.76 28.08 36.79
CA PRO A 856 -35.76 28.17 37.84
C PRO A 856 -35.27 27.38 39.07
N LEU A 857 -35.21 28.07 40.20
CA LEU A 857 -35.09 27.52 41.54
C LEU A 857 -36.40 26.80 41.94
N GLU A 858 -36.31 25.52 42.28
CA GLU A 858 -36.60 24.96 43.62
C GLU A 858 -36.24 23.46 43.67
#